data_AF-A0A7H8L3H9-F1
#
_entry.id   AF-A0A7H8L3H9-F1
#
_cell.length_a   1.000
_cell.length_b   1.000
_cell.length_c   1.000
_cell.angle_alpha   90.00
_cell.angle_beta   90.00
_cell.angle_gamma   90.00
#
_symmetry.space_group_name_H-M   'P 1'
#
loop_
_entity.id
_entity.type
_entity.pdbx_description
1 polymer ?
#
loop_
_entity_poly.entity_id
_entity_poly.type
_entity_poly.pdbx_seq_one_letter_code
_entity_poly.pdbx_strand_id
1 'polypeptide(L)'
;MPVSVHMFPGQGDFPVQTLYLAAARDGALRRTLRAVYEEIDAAVAATAEADPLPALAGLLLGEHPPGGGELARGPVGLQQLAHHGAALAWHRVLAERHGPPAALLAVSFGELAALTAAGSWTVAIGAAAALHLAEVLAGAPGALTLLGCDEDQAAELAARAGGGRVAVGCVNSPRECVLGGPPGQLAAVERLAAARGLTAVRLRLPFGSHHPELGDQRARFEALLRGGPPIRPPAVPVYSAVAGRRYTPADDLAARAADCLVRPAHLPRVLALLAAHGHTDYHEAGPGSALGRNAADCLRGTGARVSGVSTDRTPTPVQRKGARMPQEPFESPGERTGTAGGATGARGEGTGAPGEGTGAPGEPGAAAEAPYGTLEELLHGRHHPGYLPRLHRALARHPYRVAESPVEREPYLHRRLRTLLRALPAAAELHARADALAAALAWAAVADPRLGMTVVTQSVLGQGSLLRLAGNPKDVRPALDAVDAGELRIGYLVTEAGRASSHLGAGTVAEFQPGRREFVLRTPEEADAKFGGVAQYPGPRGAVVIARAVDAAGRDGGVFAFLAHLADHDGPRPGVTLSPPVPVGALPLSYHRVRFDGLRVPEAHWLRDDADLDGHGRLHDPRTPADRLRRTLAVGQDLWGVLPTALAALARQSAVLAVRHSRHRETRAALAPGSPLLAHRSQQRALLGALADAFALSCAAARARHLLTAARESDTAGAESGFAPWAAVSRPLSGYKAHCADEAERIIADCQRRCGHAGLADGNRLAGYHGFARSFDPAGGDSRLIRYDLGRALLADAPTGTLPPIPTDLADPGWWPAVLARHQHTQTGWLRRATAELTRAGATPFEVWNPLLDRAAELGATYAARLAAEDLPRALAALPPDEATAALAHLAALRAADRLAGPLLRHRTLAPGELAGLENALERAYDRLLPHLDRVERDFAFPDEIV
;
A
#
# COMPACT_ATOMS: atom_id res chain seq x y z
N MET A 1 -5.73 -24.02 -37.77
CA MET A 1 -4.75 -23.71 -36.69
C MET A 1 -4.56 -22.20 -36.62
N PRO A 2 -4.33 -21.60 -35.45
CA PRO A 2 -3.77 -20.25 -35.37
C PRO A 2 -2.40 -20.22 -36.07
N VAL A 3 -2.06 -19.11 -36.73
CA VAL A 3 -0.81 -18.95 -37.48
C VAL A 3 0.03 -17.88 -36.78
N SER A 4 0.97 -18.32 -35.95
CA SER A 4 1.67 -17.48 -34.97
C SER A 4 2.89 -16.74 -35.54
N VAL A 5 3.17 -15.57 -34.96
CA VAL A 5 4.31 -14.69 -35.26
C VAL A 5 5.01 -14.29 -33.97
N HIS A 6 6.32 -14.52 -33.89
CA HIS A 6 7.14 -13.99 -32.79
C HIS A 6 7.77 -12.66 -33.22
N MET A 7 7.50 -11.59 -32.46
CA MET A 7 7.86 -10.21 -32.79
C MET A 7 9.01 -9.71 -31.92
N PHE A 8 10.15 -9.39 -32.53
CA PHE A 8 11.39 -9.01 -31.86
C PHE A 8 11.50 -7.48 -31.73
N PRO A 9 11.53 -6.92 -30.50
CA PRO A 9 11.57 -5.48 -30.28
C PRO A 9 12.91 -4.85 -30.66
N GLY A 10 12.84 -3.60 -31.12
CA GLY A 10 14.01 -2.75 -31.32
C GLY A 10 14.63 -2.27 -30.01
N GLN A 11 15.79 -1.60 -30.11
CA GLN A 11 16.47 -1.10 -28.93
C GLN A 11 15.75 0.13 -28.37
N GLY A 12 15.48 0.10 -27.06
CA GLY A 12 14.90 1.20 -26.30
C GLY A 12 15.35 1.16 -24.85
N ASP A 13 14.54 1.72 -23.95
CA ASP A 13 14.74 1.54 -22.50
C ASP A 13 14.58 0.06 -22.13
N PHE A 14 15.66 -0.60 -21.65
CA PHE A 14 15.56 -2.01 -21.27
C PHE A 14 14.82 -2.17 -19.93
N PRO A 15 13.70 -2.92 -19.87
CA PRO A 15 12.93 -3.06 -18.65
C PRO A 15 13.50 -4.19 -17.76
N VAL A 16 14.71 -4.00 -17.20
CA VAL A 16 15.40 -5.00 -16.36
C VAL A 16 14.50 -5.52 -15.23
N GLN A 17 13.70 -4.64 -14.60
CA GLN A 17 12.78 -5.04 -13.54
C GLN A 17 11.67 -5.97 -14.06
N THR A 18 11.15 -5.75 -15.27
CA THR A 18 10.16 -6.64 -15.89
C THR A 18 10.79 -7.97 -16.31
N LEU A 19 12.02 -7.94 -16.85
CA LEU A 19 12.82 -9.13 -17.14
C LEU A 19 12.99 -10.01 -15.88
N TYR A 20 13.49 -9.40 -14.80
CA TYR A 20 13.78 -10.09 -13.54
C TYR A 20 12.51 -10.67 -12.91
N LEU A 21 11.40 -9.93 -12.93
CA LEU A 21 10.13 -10.39 -12.36
C LEU A 21 9.39 -11.42 -13.23
N ALA A 22 9.54 -11.36 -14.55
CA ALA A 22 9.08 -12.43 -15.42
C ALA A 22 9.85 -13.71 -15.13
N ALA A 23 11.20 -13.63 -15.04
CA ALA A 23 12.03 -14.75 -14.63
C ALA A 23 11.70 -15.27 -13.21
N ALA A 24 11.40 -14.40 -12.25
CA ALA A 24 11.02 -14.82 -10.89
C ALA A 24 9.65 -15.52 -10.82
N ARG A 25 8.74 -15.23 -11.75
CA ARG A 25 7.37 -15.83 -11.80
C ARG A 25 7.28 -17.07 -12.67
N ASP A 26 8.29 -17.33 -13.49
CA ASP A 26 8.23 -18.31 -14.57
C ASP A 26 9.52 -19.13 -14.61
N GLY A 27 9.50 -20.29 -13.97
CA GLY A 27 10.67 -21.17 -13.85
C GLY A 27 11.19 -21.72 -15.18
N ALA A 28 10.35 -21.82 -16.22
CA ALA A 28 10.81 -22.19 -17.56
C ALA A 28 11.60 -21.03 -18.17
N LEU A 29 11.05 -19.82 -18.10
CA LEU A 29 11.72 -18.60 -18.55
C LEU A 29 13.01 -18.31 -17.77
N ARG A 30 13.06 -18.56 -16.45
CA ARG A 30 14.29 -18.40 -15.64
C ARG A 30 15.41 -19.33 -16.10
N ARG A 31 15.10 -20.61 -16.37
CA ARG A 31 16.07 -21.58 -16.91
C ARG A 31 16.53 -21.20 -18.31
N THR A 32 15.61 -20.83 -19.19
CA THR A 32 15.92 -20.49 -20.58
C THR A 32 16.69 -19.17 -20.69
N LEU A 33 16.37 -18.16 -19.88
CA LEU A 33 17.18 -16.94 -19.76
C LEU A 33 18.58 -17.23 -19.24
N ARG A 34 18.69 -18.07 -18.20
CA ARG A 34 19.99 -18.48 -17.65
C ARG A 34 20.84 -19.14 -18.74
N ALA A 35 20.32 -20.17 -19.41
CA ALA A 35 21.04 -20.89 -20.45
C ALA A 35 21.43 -19.99 -21.64
N VAL A 36 20.55 -19.08 -22.08
CA VAL A 36 20.87 -18.12 -23.15
C VAL A 36 21.95 -17.13 -22.73
N TYR A 37 21.87 -16.57 -21.51
CA TYR A 37 22.90 -15.65 -21.04
C TYR A 37 24.23 -16.35 -20.77
N GLU A 38 24.25 -17.59 -20.27
CA GLU A 38 25.47 -18.39 -20.11
C GLU A 38 26.09 -18.74 -21.48
N GLU A 39 25.28 -19.00 -22.51
CA GLU A 39 25.72 -19.17 -23.91
C GLU A 39 26.33 -17.87 -24.50
N ILE A 40 25.80 -16.69 -24.11
CA ILE A 40 26.34 -15.37 -24.51
C ILE A 40 27.62 -15.03 -23.73
N ASP A 41 27.62 -15.21 -22.41
CA ASP A 41 28.74 -14.88 -21.52
C ASP A 41 29.99 -15.69 -21.90
N ALA A 42 29.83 -16.98 -22.23
CA ALA A 42 30.91 -17.82 -22.74
C ALA A 42 31.44 -17.36 -24.12
N ALA A 43 30.55 -16.91 -25.02
CA ALA A 43 30.94 -16.40 -26.34
C ALA A 43 31.70 -15.08 -26.25
N VAL A 44 31.24 -14.15 -25.41
CA VAL A 44 31.87 -12.83 -25.19
C VAL A 44 33.21 -12.98 -24.48
N ALA A 45 33.32 -13.87 -23.50
CA ALA A 45 34.58 -14.16 -22.82
C ALA A 45 35.66 -14.73 -23.76
N ALA A 46 35.26 -15.41 -24.84
CA ALA A 46 36.19 -15.94 -25.85
C ALA A 46 36.68 -14.88 -26.85
N THR A 47 36.16 -13.65 -26.82
CA THR A 47 36.48 -12.57 -27.78
C THR A 47 37.01 -11.28 -27.13
N ALA A 48 37.13 -11.21 -25.81
CA ALA A 48 37.46 -9.99 -25.08
C ALA A 48 38.99 -9.80 -24.91
N GLU A 49 39.60 -8.94 -25.72
CA GLU A 49 41.03 -8.58 -25.59
C GLU A 49 41.31 -7.43 -24.61
N ALA A 50 40.28 -6.69 -24.16
CA ALA A 50 40.38 -5.66 -23.12
C ALA A 50 39.06 -5.53 -22.33
N ASP A 51 39.16 -5.23 -21.02
CA ASP A 51 38.08 -5.07 -20.01
C ASP A 51 36.86 -6.01 -20.16
N PRO A 52 36.79 -7.13 -19.39
CA PRO A 52 35.71 -8.11 -19.54
C PRO A 52 34.35 -7.55 -19.15
N LEU A 53 33.36 -7.73 -20.03
CA LEU A 53 31.96 -7.40 -19.75
C LEU A 53 31.43 -8.22 -18.56
N PRO A 54 30.64 -7.64 -17.63
CA PRO A 54 30.03 -8.38 -16.54
C PRO A 54 29.07 -9.46 -17.04
N ALA A 55 29.25 -10.70 -16.55
CA ALA A 55 28.43 -11.86 -16.95
C ALA A 55 26.93 -11.62 -16.73
N LEU A 56 26.17 -11.60 -17.83
CA LEU A 56 24.74 -11.30 -17.90
C LEU A 56 23.90 -12.27 -17.06
N ALA A 57 24.28 -13.56 -17.01
CA ALA A 57 23.57 -14.56 -16.24
C ALA A 57 23.67 -14.32 -14.72
N GLY A 58 24.78 -13.76 -14.25
CA GLY A 58 24.95 -13.28 -12.88
C GLY A 58 24.27 -11.93 -12.65
N LEU A 59 24.55 -10.97 -13.54
CA LEU A 59 24.10 -9.58 -13.42
C LEU A 59 22.58 -9.41 -13.49
N LEU A 60 21.89 -10.11 -14.39
CA LEU A 60 20.46 -9.88 -14.68
C LEU A 60 19.52 -10.85 -13.96
N LEU A 61 20.04 -11.97 -13.43
CA LEU A 61 19.24 -13.01 -12.75
C LEU A 61 19.63 -13.25 -11.29
N GLY A 62 20.74 -12.65 -10.82
CA GLY A 62 21.18 -12.64 -9.43
C GLY A 62 20.34 -11.72 -8.52
N GLU A 63 20.72 -11.60 -7.25
CA GLU A 63 19.89 -10.99 -6.21
C GLU A 63 19.66 -9.48 -6.37
N HIS A 64 20.59 -8.78 -7.02
CA HIS A 64 20.62 -7.31 -7.14
C HIS A 64 20.85 -6.89 -8.61
N PRO A 65 19.87 -7.09 -9.51
CA PRO A 65 20.01 -6.69 -10.91
C PRO A 65 20.04 -5.16 -11.04
N PRO A 66 20.82 -4.60 -11.99
CA PRO A 66 20.95 -3.16 -12.18
C PRO A 66 19.63 -2.55 -12.69
N GLY A 67 19.36 -1.30 -12.31
CA GLY A 67 18.28 -0.54 -12.93
C GLY A 67 18.49 -0.37 -14.43
N GLY A 68 17.42 -0.23 -15.22
CA GLY A 68 17.55 -0.07 -16.69
C GLY A 68 18.43 1.12 -17.09
N GLY A 69 18.39 2.21 -16.31
CA GLY A 69 19.28 3.37 -16.49
C GLY A 69 20.70 3.19 -15.95
N GLU A 70 20.99 2.15 -15.18
CA GLU A 70 22.36 1.75 -14.79
C GLU A 70 22.96 0.84 -15.86
N LEU A 71 22.19 -0.14 -16.36
CA LEU A 71 22.57 -0.95 -17.51
C LEU A 71 22.87 -0.10 -18.75
N ALA A 72 22.07 0.94 -19.00
CA ALA A 72 22.26 1.92 -20.09
C ALA A 72 23.48 2.85 -19.92
N ARG A 73 24.12 2.84 -18.73
CA ARG A 73 25.39 3.55 -18.44
C ARG A 73 26.54 2.59 -18.16
N GLY A 74 26.31 1.28 -18.34
CA GLY A 74 27.37 0.28 -18.28
C GLY A 74 28.27 0.31 -19.51
N PRO A 75 29.25 -0.61 -19.59
CA PRO A 75 30.09 -0.80 -20.76
C PRO A 75 29.30 -0.96 -22.06
N VAL A 76 29.91 -0.53 -23.18
CA VAL A 76 29.34 -0.64 -24.52
C VAL A 76 28.97 -2.10 -24.83
N GLY A 77 27.78 -2.33 -25.38
CA GLY A 77 27.27 -3.66 -25.69
C GLY A 77 26.48 -4.33 -24.56
N LEU A 78 26.67 -3.96 -23.29
CA LEU A 78 26.01 -4.64 -22.17
C LEU A 78 24.48 -4.60 -22.25
N GLN A 79 23.90 -3.44 -22.62
CA GLN A 79 22.45 -3.30 -22.86
C GLN A 79 21.99 -4.06 -24.10
N GLN A 80 22.79 -4.10 -25.17
CA GLN A 80 22.47 -4.78 -26.43
C GLN A 80 22.44 -6.30 -26.26
N LEU A 81 23.45 -6.86 -25.59
CA LEU A 81 23.51 -8.29 -25.27
C LEU A 81 22.36 -8.71 -24.33
N ALA A 82 22.00 -7.86 -23.35
CA ALA A 82 20.84 -8.06 -22.51
C ALA A 82 19.52 -8.09 -23.30
N HIS A 83 19.31 -7.17 -24.25
CA HIS A 83 18.16 -7.21 -25.17
C HIS A 83 18.14 -8.49 -26.01
N HIS A 84 19.29 -8.85 -26.60
CA HIS A 84 19.43 -9.99 -27.51
C HIS A 84 19.12 -11.31 -26.80
N GLY A 85 19.75 -11.55 -25.64
CA GLY A 85 19.54 -12.76 -24.84
C GLY A 85 18.11 -12.87 -24.30
N ALA A 86 17.52 -11.76 -23.84
CA ALA A 86 16.12 -11.76 -23.42
C ALA A 86 15.16 -12.11 -24.57
N ALA A 87 15.35 -11.52 -25.76
CA ALA A 87 14.48 -11.78 -26.89
C ALA A 87 14.55 -13.24 -27.38
N LEU A 88 15.75 -13.82 -27.40
CA LEU A 88 15.96 -15.24 -27.71
C LEU A 88 15.34 -16.17 -26.66
N ALA A 89 15.46 -15.85 -25.37
CA ALA A 89 14.86 -16.66 -24.31
C ALA A 89 13.33 -16.62 -24.36
N TRP A 90 12.73 -15.45 -24.60
CA TRP A 90 11.29 -15.34 -24.84
C TRP A 90 10.87 -16.14 -26.07
N HIS A 91 11.59 -16.05 -27.19
CA HIS A 91 11.29 -16.84 -28.39
C HIS A 91 11.30 -18.35 -28.10
N ARG A 92 12.33 -18.85 -27.41
CA ARG A 92 12.44 -20.26 -27.01
C ARG A 92 11.23 -20.69 -26.14
N VAL A 93 10.83 -19.90 -25.15
CA VAL A 93 9.67 -20.19 -24.26
C VAL A 93 8.31 -20.04 -24.97
N LEU A 94 8.17 -19.09 -25.89
CA LEU A 94 6.95 -18.96 -26.70
C LEU A 94 6.79 -20.18 -27.62
N ALA A 95 7.87 -20.67 -28.22
CA ALA A 95 7.86 -21.87 -29.05
C ALA A 95 7.52 -23.15 -28.25
N GLU A 96 7.99 -23.25 -27.01
CA GLU A 96 7.63 -24.32 -26.06
C GLU A 96 6.11 -24.32 -25.74
N ARG A 97 5.46 -23.15 -25.70
CA ARG A 97 4.06 -22.97 -25.27
C ARG A 97 3.03 -22.94 -26.38
N HIS A 98 3.41 -22.49 -27.56
CA HIS A 98 2.50 -22.21 -28.67
C HIS A 98 2.88 -22.94 -29.97
N GLY A 99 3.93 -23.76 -29.92
CA GLY A 99 4.54 -24.37 -31.10
C GLY A 99 5.47 -23.41 -31.84
N PRO A 100 6.26 -23.91 -32.81
CA PRO A 100 7.16 -23.07 -33.59
C PRO A 100 6.38 -22.01 -34.38
N PRO A 101 6.85 -20.75 -34.45
CA PRO A 101 6.16 -19.68 -35.16
C PRO A 101 6.22 -19.88 -36.67
N ALA A 102 5.14 -19.51 -37.37
CA ALA A 102 5.07 -19.55 -38.83
C ALA A 102 5.85 -18.41 -39.51
N ALA A 103 6.13 -17.32 -38.78
CA ALA A 103 7.00 -16.24 -39.21
C ALA A 103 7.62 -15.51 -38.01
N LEU A 104 8.73 -14.82 -38.23
CA LEU A 104 9.32 -13.88 -37.27
C LEU A 104 9.16 -12.45 -37.80
N LEU A 105 8.90 -11.50 -36.91
CA LEU A 105 8.86 -10.07 -37.23
C LEU A 105 10.02 -9.34 -36.53
N ALA A 106 10.88 -8.69 -37.29
CA ALA A 106 12.01 -7.89 -36.83
C ALA A 106 11.70 -6.39 -36.87
N VAL A 107 12.02 -5.68 -35.77
CA VAL A 107 11.97 -4.22 -35.70
C VAL A 107 13.33 -3.69 -35.24
N SER A 108 14.00 -2.89 -36.09
CA SER A 108 15.30 -2.27 -35.78
C SER A 108 16.31 -3.31 -35.24
N PHE A 109 17.02 -3.03 -34.14
CA PHE A 109 17.93 -3.93 -33.44
C PHE A 109 17.41 -5.38 -33.23
N GLY A 110 16.09 -5.57 -33.09
CA GLY A 110 15.48 -6.90 -32.94
C GLY A 110 15.73 -7.84 -34.13
N GLU A 111 16.15 -7.30 -35.28
CA GLU A 111 16.56 -8.05 -36.48
C GLU A 111 17.71 -9.02 -36.23
N LEU A 112 18.65 -8.68 -35.34
CA LEU A 112 19.76 -9.58 -34.98
C LEU A 112 19.28 -10.80 -34.18
N ALA A 113 18.33 -10.58 -33.26
CA ALA A 113 17.71 -11.65 -32.48
C ALA A 113 16.76 -12.49 -33.34
N ALA A 114 16.05 -11.87 -34.30
CA ALA A 114 15.18 -12.57 -35.25
C ALA A 114 15.97 -13.47 -36.21
N LEU A 115 17.09 -13.01 -36.78
CA LEU A 115 17.97 -13.83 -37.62
C LEU A 115 18.55 -15.02 -36.83
N THR A 116 18.98 -14.79 -35.59
CA THR A 116 19.49 -15.84 -34.70
C THR A 116 18.39 -16.86 -34.36
N ALA A 117 17.18 -16.40 -34.04
CA ALA A 117 16.02 -17.26 -33.80
C ALA A 117 15.55 -18.04 -35.05
N ALA A 118 15.79 -17.50 -36.26
CA ALA A 118 15.53 -18.18 -37.52
C ALA A 118 16.62 -19.20 -37.91
N GLY A 119 17.67 -19.39 -37.08
CA GLY A 119 18.78 -20.30 -37.37
C GLY A 119 19.78 -19.76 -38.41
N SER A 120 19.69 -18.47 -38.78
CA SER A 120 20.71 -17.82 -39.63
C SER A 120 22.07 -17.72 -38.93
N TRP A 121 22.06 -17.70 -37.59
CA TRP A 121 23.21 -17.60 -36.69
C TRP A 121 23.03 -18.50 -35.46
N THR A 122 24.12 -18.83 -34.77
CA THR A 122 24.09 -19.32 -33.38
C THR A 122 23.99 -18.14 -32.41
N VAL A 123 23.66 -18.37 -31.14
CA VAL A 123 23.58 -17.29 -30.13
C VAL A 123 24.91 -16.56 -29.98
N ALA A 124 26.03 -17.29 -30.02
CA ALA A 124 27.38 -16.70 -30.00
C ALA A 124 27.61 -15.69 -31.14
N ILE A 125 27.19 -16.03 -32.37
CA ILE A 125 27.36 -15.14 -33.54
C ILE A 125 26.38 -13.96 -33.47
N GLY A 126 25.13 -14.20 -33.04
CA GLY A 126 24.14 -13.15 -32.81
C GLY A 126 24.57 -12.15 -31.72
N ALA A 127 25.23 -12.63 -30.67
CA ALA A 127 25.82 -11.82 -29.61
C ALA A 127 26.99 -10.96 -30.12
N ALA A 128 27.93 -11.54 -30.89
CA ALA A 128 29.01 -10.79 -31.52
C ALA A 128 28.48 -9.69 -32.46
N ALA A 129 27.45 -9.99 -33.26
CA ALA A 129 26.78 -9.01 -34.11
C ALA A 129 26.10 -7.89 -33.28
N ALA A 130 25.50 -8.22 -32.13
CA ALA A 130 24.90 -7.24 -31.22
C ALA A 130 25.94 -6.35 -30.53
N LEU A 131 27.11 -6.89 -30.20
CA LEU A 131 28.25 -6.14 -29.66
C LEU A 131 28.83 -5.18 -30.72
N HIS A 132 29.10 -5.67 -31.94
CA HIS A 132 29.57 -4.84 -33.05
C HIS A 132 28.61 -3.71 -33.43
N LEU A 133 27.29 -3.95 -33.37
CA LEU A 133 26.31 -2.89 -33.54
C LEU A 133 26.38 -1.85 -32.41
N ALA A 134 26.63 -2.28 -31.17
CA ALA A 134 26.81 -1.37 -30.03
C ALA A 134 28.09 -0.51 -30.16
N GLU A 135 29.20 -1.09 -30.60
CA GLU A 135 30.47 -0.40 -30.87
C GLU A 135 30.31 0.67 -31.97
N VAL A 136 29.55 0.36 -33.03
CA VAL A 136 29.24 1.29 -34.10
C VAL A 136 28.29 2.39 -33.63
N LEU A 137 27.25 2.04 -32.85
CA LEU A 137 26.30 3.01 -32.29
C LEU A 137 26.93 3.93 -31.25
N ALA A 138 27.93 3.49 -30.48
CA ALA A 138 28.67 4.34 -29.55
C ALA A 138 29.39 5.52 -30.26
N GLY A 139 29.66 5.39 -31.56
CA GLY A 139 30.17 6.46 -32.43
C GLY A 139 29.15 7.04 -33.42
N ALA A 140 27.84 6.82 -33.22
CA ALA A 140 26.78 7.29 -34.11
C ALA A 140 26.18 8.63 -33.64
N PRO A 141 26.46 9.76 -34.32
CA PRO A 141 25.99 11.08 -33.89
C PRO A 141 24.47 11.21 -34.00
N GLY A 142 23.88 11.98 -33.07
CA GLY A 142 22.45 12.29 -33.06
C GLY A 142 21.76 11.88 -31.77
N ALA A 143 20.43 11.88 -31.81
CA ALA A 143 19.56 11.30 -30.81
C ALA A 143 18.23 10.85 -31.48
N LEU A 144 17.30 10.34 -30.68
CA LEU A 144 15.98 9.90 -31.11
C LEU A 144 14.88 10.51 -30.23
N THR A 145 13.80 10.99 -30.84
CA THR A 145 12.62 11.55 -30.13
C THR A 145 11.34 10.91 -30.63
N LEU A 146 10.58 10.32 -29.71
CA LEU A 146 9.25 9.76 -29.96
C LEU A 146 8.20 10.89 -29.97
N LEU A 147 7.31 10.87 -30.96
CA LEU A 147 6.17 11.77 -31.12
C LEU A 147 4.86 10.97 -31.16
N GLY A 148 3.84 11.43 -30.43
CA GLY A 148 2.49 10.89 -30.50
C GLY A 148 1.67 11.47 -31.66
N CYS A 149 2.09 11.18 -32.89
CA CYS A 149 1.43 11.61 -34.12
C CYS A 149 1.59 10.57 -35.25
N ASP A 150 0.84 10.76 -36.34
CA ASP A 150 1.02 10.02 -37.59
C ASP A 150 2.30 10.43 -38.35
N GLU A 151 2.60 9.71 -39.44
CA GLU A 151 3.82 9.88 -40.26
C GLU A 151 3.84 11.22 -41.01
N ASP A 152 2.71 11.68 -41.55
CA ASP A 152 2.61 12.96 -42.26
C ASP A 152 2.88 14.14 -41.31
N GLN A 153 2.30 14.11 -40.11
CA GLN A 153 2.56 15.09 -39.06
C GLN A 153 4.01 15.04 -38.57
N ALA A 154 4.60 13.84 -38.43
CA ALA A 154 5.99 13.67 -38.04
C ALA A 154 6.95 14.24 -39.11
N ALA A 155 6.68 13.99 -40.40
CA ALA A 155 7.43 14.53 -41.52
C ALA A 155 7.27 16.05 -41.64
N GLU A 156 6.06 16.59 -41.46
CA GLU A 156 5.79 18.04 -41.48
C GLU A 156 6.53 18.77 -40.35
N LEU A 157 6.56 18.19 -39.16
CA LEU A 157 7.32 18.69 -38.01
C LEU A 157 8.83 18.65 -38.27
N ALA A 158 9.34 17.53 -38.80
CA ALA A 158 10.75 17.39 -39.16
C ALA A 158 11.18 18.39 -40.25
N ALA A 159 10.35 18.61 -41.28
CA ALA A 159 10.61 19.61 -42.32
C ALA A 159 10.59 21.05 -41.77
N ARG A 160 9.59 21.40 -40.94
CA ARG A 160 9.41 22.78 -40.44
C ARG A 160 10.38 23.20 -39.33
N ALA A 161 10.85 22.28 -38.50
CA ALA A 161 11.71 22.61 -37.35
C ALA A 161 13.04 21.82 -37.28
N GLY A 162 13.19 20.76 -38.06
CA GLY A 162 14.41 19.93 -38.08
C GLY A 162 15.54 20.46 -38.97
N GLY A 163 15.31 21.54 -39.73
CA GLY A 163 16.35 22.20 -40.53
C GLY A 163 17.02 21.30 -41.58
N GLY A 164 16.27 20.37 -42.17
CA GLY A 164 16.78 19.40 -43.15
C GLY A 164 17.63 18.27 -42.56
N ARG A 165 17.90 18.26 -41.25
CA ARG A 165 18.73 17.25 -40.55
C ARG A 165 17.93 16.43 -39.53
N VAL A 166 16.62 16.30 -39.72
CA VAL A 166 15.77 15.39 -38.94
C VAL A 166 14.91 14.62 -39.92
N ALA A 167 14.83 13.30 -39.73
CA ALA A 167 13.99 12.41 -40.54
C ALA A 167 13.11 11.54 -39.65
N VAL A 168 12.01 11.03 -40.21
CA VAL A 168 11.23 9.95 -39.60
C VAL A 168 12.09 8.68 -39.63
N GLY A 169 12.51 8.21 -38.46
CA GLY A 169 13.34 7.01 -38.29
C GLY A 169 12.52 5.75 -37.98
N CYS A 170 11.41 5.89 -37.25
CA CYS A 170 10.45 4.80 -37.07
C CYS A 170 9.01 5.30 -37.25
N VAL A 171 8.19 4.50 -37.93
CA VAL A 171 6.72 4.58 -37.89
C VAL A 171 6.26 3.39 -37.06
N ASN A 172 5.99 3.60 -35.77
CA ASN A 172 5.68 2.54 -34.83
C ASN A 172 4.20 2.15 -34.91
N SER A 173 3.30 3.13 -35.04
CA SER A 173 1.86 2.90 -35.23
C SER A 173 1.26 4.05 -36.04
N PRO A 174 -0.02 3.99 -36.43
CA PRO A 174 -0.72 5.13 -37.04
C PRO A 174 -0.79 6.39 -36.16
N ARG A 175 -0.27 6.35 -34.91
CA ARG A 175 -0.32 7.43 -33.92
C ARG A 175 0.98 7.57 -33.11
N GLU A 176 2.05 6.89 -33.51
CA GLU A 176 3.35 6.97 -32.85
C GLU A 176 4.48 6.86 -33.89
N CYS A 177 5.33 7.89 -33.93
CA CYS A 177 6.52 7.94 -34.78
C CYS A 177 7.76 8.28 -33.93
N VAL A 178 8.95 7.96 -34.44
CA VAL A 178 10.24 8.35 -33.85
C VAL A 178 11.02 9.13 -34.90
N LEU A 179 11.47 10.34 -34.53
CA LEU A 179 12.36 11.16 -35.34
C LEU A 179 13.81 10.97 -34.90
N GLY A 180 14.72 10.84 -35.87
CA GLY A 180 16.17 10.84 -35.67
C GLY A 180 16.81 12.10 -36.23
N GLY A 181 17.88 12.58 -35.58
CA GLY A 181 18.65 13.75 -36.01
C GLY A 181 19.51 14.37 -34.90
N PRO A 182 20.18 15.51 -35.12
CA PRO A 182 20.99 16.16 -34.09
C PRO A 182 20.15 16.70 -32.91
N PRO A 183 20.67 16.67 -31.67
CA PRO A 183 19.90 17.00 -30.46
C PRO A 183 19.24 18.39 -30.42
N GLY A 184 19.84 19.40 -31.08
CA GLY A 184 19.33 20.78 -31.11
C GLY A 184 18.15 20.97 -32.06
N GLN A 185 18.22 20.35 -33.23
CA GLN A 185 17.15 20.29 -34.23
C GLN A 185 15.96 19.48 -33.69
N LEU A 186 16.21 18.32 -33.07
CA LEU A 186 15.17 17.58 -32.35
C LEU A 186 14.53 18.42 -31.23
N ALA A 187 15.31 19.22 -30.50
CA ALA A 187 14.75 20.13 -29.49
C ALA A 187 13.89 21.26 -30.09
N ALA A 188 14.12 21.66 -31.35
CA ALA A 188 13.23 22.58 -32.06
C ALA A 188 11.92 21.90 -32.48
N VAL A 189 11.99 20.66 -32.96
CA VAL A 189 10.80 19.84 -33.26
C VAL A 189 9.97 19.57 -32.01
N GLU A 190 10.60 19.23 -30.88
CA GLU A 190 9.95 19.02 -29.58
C GLU A 190 9.16 20.26 -29.13
N ARG A 191 9.71 21.48 -29.32
CA ARG A 191 9.00 22.73 -29.04
C ARG A 191 7.80 22.94 -29.96
N LEU A 192 7.93 22.63 -31.25
CA LEU A 192 6.83 22.77 -32.23
C LEU A 192 5.71 21.75 -31.99
N ALA A 193 6.04 20.50 -31.68
CA ALA A 193 5.09 19.46 -31.28
C ALA A 193 4.35 19.86 -29.98
N ALA A 194 5.08 20.31 -28.96
CA ALA A 194 4.51 20.75 -27.69
C ALA A 194 3.67 22.04 -27.81
N ALA A 195 3.88 22.86 -28.85
CA ALA A 195 3.02 24.01 -29.17
C ALA A 195 1.68 23.60 -29.83
N ARG A 196 1.62 22.40 -30.42
CA ARG A 196 0.41 21.81 -31.03
C ARG A 196 -0.33 20.83 -30.12
N GLY A 197 0.12 20.69 -28.86
CA GLY A 197 -0.45 19.74 -27.90
C GLY A 197 -0.05 18.27 -28.11
N LEU A 198 0.85 17.99 -29.06
CA LEU A 198 1.37 16.65 -29.31
C LEU A 198 2.36 16.24 -28.21
N THR A 199 2.39 14.94 -27.88
CA THR A 199 3.42 14.40 -26.97
C THR A 199 4.76 14.29 -27.70
N ALA A 200 5.83 14.66 -27.01
CA ALA A 200 7.20 14.52 -27.49
C ALA A 200 8.11 14.04 -26.35
N VAL A 201 8.86 12.97 -26.56
CA VAL A 201 9.71 12.34 -25.55
C VAL A 201 11.06 11.97 -26.15
N ARG A 202 12.15 12.58 -25.65
CA ARG A 202 13.52 12.20 -25.99
C ARG A 202 13.81 10.80 -25.44
N LEU A 203 14.23 9.87 -26.30
CA LEU A 203 14.62 8.52 -25.89
C LEU A 203 15.98 8.55 -25.19
N ARG A 204 16.18 7.66 -24.21
CA ARG A 204 17.41 7.59 -23.39
C ARG A 204 18.49 6.73 -24.05
N LEU A 205 18.74 6.98 -25.33
CA LEU A 205 19.79 6.33 -26.12
C LEU A 205 20.88 7.36 -26.43
N PRO A 206 22.17 7.07 -26.19
CA PRO A 206 23.25 8.04 -26.33
C PRO A 206 23.71 8.27 -27.79
N PHE A 207 22.88 7.90 -28.77
CA PHE A 207 23.23 7.80 -30.19
C PHE A 207 22.04 8.09 -31.11
N GLY A 208 22.33 8.32 -32.40
CA GLY A 208 21.34 8.30 -33.48
C GLY A 208 21.20 6.90 -34.13
N SER A 209 20.03 6.63 -34.72
CA SER A 209 19.82 5.50 -35.64
C SER A 209 18.71 5.86 -36.65
N HIS A 210 18.46 5.00 -37.65
CA HIS A 210 17.48 5.21 -38.71
C HIS A 210 17.58 6.57 -39.44
N HIS A 211 18.79 7.11 -39.61
CA HIS A 211 19.01 8.45 -40.17
C HIS A 211 19.99 8.42 -41.36
N PRO A 212 19.69 9.07 -42.51
CA PRO A 212 20.52 8.98 -43.71
C PRO A 212 21.99 9.42 -43.54
N GLU A 213 22.30 10.27 -42.56
CA GLU A 213 23.67 10.71 -42.25
C GLU A 213 24.56 9.61 -41.66
N LEU A 214 24.01 8.47 -41.24
CA LEU A 214 24.76 7.37 -40.59
C LEU A 214 25.36 6.38 -41.61
N GLY A 215 25.72 6.87 -42.80
CA GLY A 215 26.25 6.08 -43.91
C GLY A 215 27.55 5.36 -43.58
N ASP A 216 28.47 6.04 -42.88
CA ASP A 216 29.77 5.48 -42.49
C ASP A 216 29.61 4.40 -41.40
N GLN A 217 28.71 4.64 -40.44
CA GLN A 217 28.33 3.66 -39.42
C GLN A 217 27.71 2.42 -40.07
N ARG A 218 26.79 2.60 -41.04
CA ARG A 218 26.20 1.52 -41.83
C ARG A 218 27.26 0.71 -42.58
N ALA A 219 28.19 1.38 -43.26
CA ALA A 219 29.28 0.72 -43.98
C ALA A 219 30.21 -0.06 -43.03
N ARG A 220 30.59 0.52 -41.88
CA ARG A 220 31.40 -0.15 -40.85
C ARG A 220 30.70 -1.38 -40.27
N PHE A 221 29.42 -1.29 -39.95
CA PHE A 221 28.67 -2.44 -39.42
C PHE A 221 28.47 -3.54 -40.48
N GLU A 222 28.19 -3.18 -41.73
CA GLU A 222 28.15 -4.17 -42.83
C GLU A 222 29.49 -4.88 -42.99
N ALA A 223 30.63 -4.17 -42.93
CA ALA A 223 31.95 -4.76 -42.99
C ALA A 223 32.23 -5.74 -41.83
N LEU A 224 31.82 -5.40 -40.60
CA LEU A 224 31.92 -6.30 -39.44
C LEU A 224 31.07 -7.56 -39.62
N LEU A 225 29.83 -7.43 -40.11
CA LEU A 225 28.96 -8.58 -40.42
C LEU A 225 29.52 -9.47 -41.55
N ARG A 226 30.24 -8.89 -42.52
CA ARG A 226 30.91 -9.63 -43.62
C ARG A 226 32.23 -10.28 -43.20
N GLY A 227 32.92 -9.75 -42.19
CA GLY A 227 34.12 -10.35 -41.61
C GLY A 227 33.83 -11.51 -40.66
N GLY A 228 32.62 -11.57 -40.09
CA GLY A 228 32.14 -12.68 -39.28
C GLY A 228 31.66 -13.90 -40.09
N PRO A 229 31.19 -14.96 -39.40
CA PRO A 229 30.66 -16.16 -40.06
C PRO A 229 29.43 -15.86 -40.95
N PRO A 230 29.29 -16.55 -42.10
CA PRO A 230 28.27 -16.22 -43.09
C PRO A 230 26.85 -16.41 -42.57
N ILE A 231 26.00 -15.40 -42.78
CA ILE A 231 24.60 -15.40 -42.40
C ILE A 231 23.84 -16.44 -43.25
N ARG A 232 23.34 -17.50 -42.62
CA ARG A 232 22.64 -18.58 -43.34
C ARG A 232 21.22 -18.14 -43.74
N PRO A 233 20.64 -18.68 -44.83
CA PRO A 233 19.23 -18.46 -45.15
C PRO A 233 18.33 -18.81 -43.95
N PRO A 234 17.38 -17.95 -43.56
CA PRO A 234 16.56 -18.16 -42.37
C PRO A 234 15.59 -19.33 -42.55
N ALA A 235 15.59 -20.28 -41.61
CA ALA A 235 14.73 -21.46 -41.63
C ALA A 235 13.26 -21.14 -41.28
N VAL A 236 13.03 -20.07 -40.51
CA VAL A 236 11.70 -19.49 -40.26
C VAL A 236 11.60 -18.16 -41.03
N PRO A 237 10.51 -17.88 -41.78
CA PRO A 237 10.42 -16.66 -42.59
C PRO A 237 10.52 -15.37 -41.76
N VAL A 238 11.57 -14.58 -41.98
CA VAL A 238 11.78 -13.29 -41.32
C VAL A 238 11.16 -12.15 -42.14
N TYR A 239 10.34 -11.34 -41.48
CA TYR A 239 9.79 -10.08 -41.98
C TYR A 239 10.49 -8.91 -41.29
N SER A 240 11.03 -7.98 -42.07
CA SER A 240 11.77 -6.82 -41.56
C SER A 240 10.93 -5.55 -41.68
N ALA A 241 10.79 -4.81 -40.58
CA ALA A 241 10.20 -3.48 -40.60
C ALA A 241 11.07 -2.46 -41.36
N VAL A 242 12.38 -2.68 -41.47
CA VAL A 242 13.34 -1.81 -42.19
C VAL A 242 13.33 -2.11 -43.69
N ALA A 243 13.20 -3.38 -44.09
CA ALA A 243 12.97 -3.73 -45.50
C ALA A 243 11.51 -3.48 -45.94
N GLY A 244 10.58 -3.34 -45.00
CA GLY A 244 9.15 -3.20 -45.25
C GLY A 244 8.51 -4.41 -45.94
N ARG A 245 9.15 -5.60 -45.83
CA ARG A 245 8.73 -6.88 -46.44
C ARG A 245 9.44 -8.09 -45.79
N ARG A 246 9.08 -9.30 -46.24
CA ARG A 246 9.81 -10.55 -45.98
C ARG A 246 11.18 -10.55 -46.67
N TYR A 247 12.18 -11.19 -46.05
CA TYR A 247 13.42 -11.56 -46.73
C TYR A 247 13.22 -12.75 -47.69
N THR A 248 14.15 -12.87 -48.64
CA THR A 248 14.20 -13.85 -49.72
C THR A 248 15.63 -14.40 -49.87
N PRO A 249 15.85 -15.54 -50.54
CA PRO A 249 17.20 -16.05 -50.81
C PRO A 249 18.09 -15.15 -51.69
N ALA A 250 17.53 -14.11 -52.30
CA ALA A 250 18.27 -13.12 -53.10
C ALA A 250 18.66 -11.85 -52.30
N ASP A 251 18.28 -11.76 -51.02
CA ASP A 251 18.66 -10.64 -50.15
C ASP A 251 20.05 -10.87 -49.53
N ASP A 252 20.97 -9.93 -49.74
CA ASP A 252 22.23 -9.86 -48.98
C ASP A 252 21.92 -9.48 -47.52
N LEU A 253 21.81 -10.49 -46.65
CA LEU A 253 21.39 -10.32 -45.26
C LEU A 253 22.34 -9.44 -44.44
N ALA A 254 23.63 -9.34 -44.79
CA ALA A 254 24.57 -8.46 -44.09
C ALA A 254 24.28 -6.99 -44.43
N ALA A 255 24.08 -6.70 -45.72
CA ALA A 255 23.65 -5.38 -46.18
C ALA A 255 22.21 -5.03 -45.76
N ARG A 256 21.31 -6.02 -45.60
CA ARG A 256 19.96 -5.80 -45.07
C ARG A 256 19.99 -5.45 -43.57
N ALA A 257 20.68 -6.23 -42.74
CA ALA A 257 20.78 -5.98 -41.30
C ALA A 257 21.48 -4.65 -40.98
N ALA A 258 22.46 -4.23 -41.78
CA ALA A 258 23.11 -2.94 -41.61
C ALA A 258 22.23 -1.72 -41.99
N ASP A 259 21.20 -1.89 -42.82
CA ASP A 259 20.34 -0.77 -43.23
C ASP A 259 19.52 -0.17 -42.09
N CYS A 260 19.38 -0.86 -40.94
CA CYS A 260 18.70 -0.31 -39.75
C CYS A 260 19.38 0.96 -39.19
N LEU A 261 20.64 1.24 -39.55
CA LEU A 261 21.33 2.47 -39.17
C LEU A 261 20.87 3.69 -39.98
N VAL A 262 20.43 3.51 -41.24
CA VAL A 262 20.15 4.63 -42.17
C VAL A 262 18.74 4.66 -42.76
N ARG A 263 18.01 3.54 -42.76
CA ARG A 263 16.65 3.44 -43.33
C ARG A 263 15.58 3.40 -42.22
N PRO A 264 14.39 3.97 -42.46
CA PRO A 264 13.32 3.95 -41.47
C PRO A 264 12.77 2.54 -41.22
N ALA A 265 12.32 2.28 -40.00
CA ALA A 265 11.55 1.08 -39.65
C ALA A 265 10.04 1.37 -39.68
N HIS A 266 9.28 0.69 -40.53
CA HIS A 266 7.85 0.96 -40.73
C HIS A 266 6.99 -0.25 -40.29
N LEU A 267 6.51 -0.23 -39.05
CA LEU A 267 5.80 -1.34 -38.43
C LEU A 267 4.37 -1.57 -38.98
N PRO A 268 3.51 -0.55 -39.20
CA PRO A 268 2.18 -0.76 -39.81
C PRO A 268 2.23 -1.50 -41.14
N ARG A 269 3.16 -1.14 -42.04
CA ARG A 269 3.32 -1.77 -43.36
C ARG A 269 3.62 -3.26 -43.28
N VAL A 270 4.57 -3.66 -42.42
CA VAL A 270 4.97 -5.07 -42.32
C VAL A 270 3.94 -5.92 -41.57
N LEU A 271 3.20 -5.33 -40.62
CA LEU A 271 2.04 -6.00 -39.99
C LEU A 271 0.85 -6.15 -40.93
N ALA A 272 0.57 -5.16 -41.79
CA ALA A 272 -0.45 -5.29 -42.83
C ALA A 272 -0.10 -6.42 -43.82
N LEU A 273 1.18 -6.57 -44.18
CA LEU A 273 1.65 -7.72 -44.97
C LEU A 273 1.47 -9.04 -44.20
N LEU A 274 1.82 -9.14 -42.92
CA LEU A 274 1.62 -10.36 -42.13
C LEU A 274 0.13 -10.74 -42.03
N ALA A 275 -0.75 -9.78 -41.77
CA ALA A 275 -2.21 -10.00 -41.77
C ALA A 275 -2.73 -10.47 -43.15
N ALA A 276 -2.24 -9.87 -44.24
CA ALA A 276 -2.60 -10.27 -45.61
C ALA A 276 -2.11 -11.68 -45.98
N HIS A 277 -1.01 -12.16 -45.38
CA HIS A 277 -0.56 -13.57 -45.50
C HIS A 277 -1.27 -14.52 -44.52
N GLY A 278 -2.30 -14.07 -43.79
CA GLY A 278 -3.13 -14.90 -42.92
C GLY A 278 -2.55 -15.17 -41.53
N HIS A 279 -1.56 -14.40 -41.07
CA HIS A 279 -1.05 -14.51 -39.70
C HIS A 279 -2.04 -13.91 -38.69
N THR A 280 -2.46 -14.72 -37.71
CA THR A 280 -3.57 -14.40 -36.78
C THR A 280 -3.15 -14.11 -35.34
N ASP A 281 -1.96 -14.57 -34.93
CA ASP A 281 -1.54 -14.56 -33.52
C ASP A 281 -0.13 -14.00 -33.40
N TYR A 282 0.04 -12.97 -32.58
CA TYR A 282 1.26 -12.17 -32.51
C TYR A 282 1.75 -12.14 -31.07
N HIS A 283 3.04 -12.40 -30.85
CA HIS A 283 3.64 -12.54 -29.53
C HIS A 283 4.90 -11.67 -29.43
N GLU A 284 4.96 -10.71 -28.49
CA GLU A 284 6.18 -9.93 -28.24
C GLU A 284 7.27 -10.82 -27.60
N ALA A 285 8.37 -11.02 -28.32
CA ALA A 285 9.51 -11.81 -27.90
C ALA A 285 10.47 -10.93 -27.06
N GLY A 286 10.06 -10.61 -25.83
CA GLY A 286 10.91 -9.92 -24.86
C GLY A 286 10.16 -9.41 -23.62
N PRO A 287 10.88 -8.84 -22.64
CA PRO A 287 10.32 -8.29 -21.39
C PRO A 287 9.59 -6.95 -21.57
N GLY A 288 9.34 -6.55 -22.82
CA GLY A 288 8.67 -5.31 -23.19
C GLY A 288 7.14 -5.43 -23.18
N SER A 289 6.51 -4.37 -23.64
CA SER A 289 5.09 -4.32 -24.01
C SER A 289 4.82 -3.24 -25.09
N ALA A 290 5.89 -2.67 -25.65
CA ALA A 290 5.80 -1.53 -26.56
C ALA A 290 5.48 -2.00 -27.98
N LEU A 291 6.17 -3.07 -28.44
CA LEU A 291 5.89 -3.67 -29.74
C LEU A 291 4.50 -4.30 -29.77
N GLY A 292 4.07 -4.95 -28.67
CA GLY A 292 2.72 -5.48 -28.50
C GLY A 292 1.63 -4.41 -28.55
N ARG A 293 1.80 -3.28 -27.84
CA ARG A 293 0.85 -2.15 -27.94
C ARG A 293 0.77 -1.59 -29.36
N ASN A 294 1.91 -1.34 -29.98
CA ASN A 294 1.99 -0.74 -31.30
C ASN A 294 1.43 -1.69 -32.38
N ALA A 295 1.72 -2.98 -32.28
CA ALA A 295 1.13 -4.01 -33.14
C ALA A 295 -0.39 -4.14 -32.94
N ALA A 296 -0.88 -4.08 -31.70
CA ALA A 296 -2.31 -4.10 -31.41
C ALA A 296 -3.06 -2.88 -31.97
N ASP A 297 -2.41 -1.72 -32.09
CA ASP A 297 -3.00 -0.54 -32.73
C ASP A 297 -2.96 -0.62 -34.26
N CYS A 298 -1.89 -1.18 -34.84
CA CYS A 298 -1.78 -1.44 -36.29
C CYS A 298 -2.77 -2.50 -36.78
N LEU A 299 -3.03 -3.53 -35.97
CA LEU A 299 -3.91 -4.66 -36.29
C LEU A 299 -5.36 -4.44 -35.83
N ARG A 300 -5.70 -3.25 -35.33
CA ARG A 300 -7.04 -2.89 -34.84
C ARG A 300 -8.11 -3.16 -35.91
N GLY A 301 -9.06 -4.03 -35.61
CA GLY A 301 -10.16 -4.40 -36.52
C GLY A 301 -9.88 -5.58 -37.45
N THR A 302 -8.64 -6.10 -37.51
CA THR A 302 -8.30 -7.27 -38.36
C THR A 302 -8.75 -8.62 -37.80
N GLY A 303 -9.18 -8.67 -36.53
CA GLY A 303 -9.47 -9.91 -35.80
C GLY A 303 -8.22 -10.64 -35.27
N ALA A 304 -7.01 -10.15 -35.54
CA ALA A 304 -5.78 -10.72 -35.03
C ALA A 304 -5.64 -10.55 -33.50
N ARG A 305 -5.03 -11.55 -32.84
CA ARG A 305 -4.72 -11.52 -31.41
C ARG A 305 -3.28 -11.08 -31.20
N VAL A 306 -3.06 -10.08 -30.35
CA VAL A 306 -1.72 -9.63 -29.95
C VAL A 306 -1.53 -9.86 -28.46
N SER A 307 -0.51 -10.65 -28.11
CA SER A 307 -0.16 -11.04 -26.74
C SER A 307 1.13 -10.34 -26.30
N GLY A 308 1.21 -10.06 -24.99
CA GLY A 308 2.20 -9.13 -24.41
C GLY A 308 1.58 -7.79 -23.95
N VAL A 309 0.37 -7.47 -24.39
CA VAL A 309 -0.38 -6.30 -23.89
C VAL A 309 -1.08 -6.65 -22.57
N SER A 310 -0.50 -6.25 -21.44
CA SER A 310 -1.27 -6.11 -20.20
C SER A 310 -2.17 -4.88 -20.32
N THR A 311 -3.47 -5.10 -20.53
CA THR A 311 -4.46 -4.04 -20.74
C THR A 311 -4.95 -3.45 -19.42
N ASP A 312 -4.16 -2.56 -18.81
CA ASP A 312 -4.69 -1.63 -17.78
C ASP A 312 -4.05 -0.23 -17.88
N ARG A 313 -4.92 0.79 -17.78
CA ARG A 313 -4.68 2.25 -17.66
C ARG A 313 -4.08 3.07 -18.82
N THR A 314 -4.96 3.90 -19.37
CA THR A 314 -4.88 5.38 -19.58
C THR A 314 -3.50 6.08 -19.66
N PRO A 315 -3.25 6.95 -20.67
CA PRO A 315 -2.03 7.76 -20.75
C PRO A 315 -1.92 8.84 -19.66
N THR A 316 -0.69 9.13 -19.21
CA THR A 316 -0.38 10.21 -18.25
C THR A 316 0.36 11.37 -18.96
N PRO A 317 0.00 12.66 -18.74
CA PRO A 317 0.68 13.79 -19.38
C PRO A 317 2.11 14.03 -18.88
N VAL A 318 2.96 14.59 -19.76
CA VAL A 318 4.36 14.92 -19.47
C VAL A 318 4.48 16.23 -18.67
N GLN A 319 5.24 16.23 -17.57
CA GLN A 319 5.55 17.44 -16.79
C GLN A 319 6.49 18.38 -17.56
N ARG A 320 6.10 19.65 -17.74
CA ARG A 320 7.01 20.72 -18.19
C ARG A 320 7.85 21.24 -17.01
N LYS A 321 9.17 21.40 -17.20
CA LYS A 321 10.06 22.08 -16.24
C LYS A 321 10.26 23.56 -16.61
N GLY A 322 10.12 24.43 -15.63
CA GLY A 322 10.40 25.88 -15.67
C GLY A 322 9.74 26.54 -14.44
N ALA A 323 10.30 27.59 -13.82
CA ALA A 323 11.46 28.40 -14.18
C ALA A 323 12.49 28.52 -13.03
N ARG A 324 13.53 29.36 -13.22
CA ARG A 324 14.53 29.69 -12.20
C ARG A 324 13.94 30.62 -11.12
N MET A 325 14.44 30.50 -9.89
CA MET A 325 14.46 31.61 -8.92
C MET A 325 15.72 32.48 -9.13
N PRO A 326 15.69 33.78 -8.81
CA PRO A 326 16.89 34.63 -8.75
C PRO A 326 17.73 34.34 -7.50
N GLN A 327 18.94 34.91 -7.45
CA GLN A 327 19.79 34.94 -6.26
C GLN A 327 19.53 36.23 -5.46
N GLU A 328 19.73 36.17 -4.14
CA GLU A 328 19.94 37.35 -3.29
C GLU A 328 21.29 37.23 -2.54
N PRO A 329 21.87 38.36 -2.06
CA PRO A 329 23.28 38.43 -1.69
C PRO A 329 23.56 38.25 -0.19
N PHE A 330 24.86 38.33 0.11
CA PHE A 330 25.52 38.13 1.41
C PHE A 330 25.37 39.35 2.33
N GLU A 331 25.15 39.16 3.64
CA GLU A 331 25.74 40.04 4.67
C GLU A 331 25.92 39.36 6.04
N SER A 332 26.75 39.98 6.89
CA SER A 332 27.61 39.31 7.89
C SER A 332 27.10 39.41 9.37
N PRO A 333 27.78 38.80 10.37
CA PRO A 333 27.15 38.35 11.62
C PRO A 333 27.33 39.26 12.85
N GLY A 334 26.63 38.91 13.94
CA GLY A 334 26.84 39.45 15.30
C GLY A 334 26.98 38.34 16.36
N GLU A 335 27.90 38.55 17.30
CA GLU A 335 28.06 37.80 18.57
C GLU A 335 27.06 38.34 19.63
N ARG A 336 26.93 37.98 20.92
CA ARG A 336 27.61 37.14 21.97
C ARG A 336 26.58 37.04 23.17
N THR A 337 26.67 36.39 24.35
CA THR A 337 27.63 35.60 25.17
C THR A 337 26.87 34.76 26.22
N GLY A 338 27.36 33.58 26.65
CA GLY A 338 27.04 32.97 27.98
C GLY A 338 25.69 32.24 28.13
N THR A 339 25.43 31.43 29.17
CA THR A 339 26.25 30.93 30.31
C THR A 339 25.77 29.53 30.75
N ALA A 340 26.61 28.76 31.46
CA ALA A 340 26.29 27.41 31.95
C ALA A 340 25.72 27.37 33.39
N GLY A 341 25.09 26.25 33.75
CA GLY A 341 24.69 25.91 35.13
C GLY A 341 24.13 24.48 35.21
N GLY A 342 24.36 23.75 36.32
CA GLY A 342 23.87 22.37 36.47
C GLY A 342 24.12 21.75 37.85
N ALA A 343 23.28 20.75 38.18
CA ALA A 343 23.31 19.85 39.35
C ALA A 343 22.36 18.66 39.01
N THR A 344 22.56 17.35 39.28
CA THR A 344 22.92 16.59 40.52
C THR A 344 21.93 16.82 41.67
N GLY A 345 21.30 15.82 42.32
CA GLY A 345 21.16 14.35 42.16
C GLY A 345 19.85 13.96 42.88
N ALA A 346 19.38 12.72 43.11
CA ALA A 346 19.96 11.42 43.44
C ALA A 346 18.74 10.50 43.84
N ARG A 347 18.94 9.29 44.38
CA ARG A 347 17.86 8.33 44.72
C ARG A 347 17.63 8.16 46.24
N GLY A 348 16.48 7.57 46.60
CA GLY A 348 16.20 6.93 47.90
C GLY A 348 15.27 5.72 47.70
N GLU A 349 15.36 4.71 48.58
CA GLU A 349 14.68 3.39 48.48
C GLU A 349 13.96 3.02 49.80
N GLY A 350 13.07 2.02 49.78
CA GLY A 350 12.42 1.45 50.98
C GLY A 350 10.96 1.00 50.74
N THR A 351 10.67 -0.23 50.28
CA THR A 351 10.56 -1.51 51.03
C THR A 351 9.36 -1.62 52.00
N GLY A 352 8.41 -2.51 51.68
CA GLY A 352 7.32 -2.96 52.56
C GLY A 352 6.54 -4.10 51.89
N ALA A 353 6.19 -5.15 52.64
CA ALA A 353 5.60 -6.41 52.14
C ALA A 353 4.29 -6.76 52.92
N PRO A 354 3.49 -7.76 52.49
CA PRO A 354 2.03 -7.63 52.52
C PRO A 354 1.32 -8.33 53.69
N GLY A 355 0.00 -8.06 53.80
CA GLY A 355 -0.96 -8.85 54.57
C GLY A 355 -2.16 -9.22 53.70
N GLU A 356 -2.69 -10.43 53.86
CA GLU A 356 -3.78 -10.98 53.03
C GLU A 356 -5.17 -10.64 53.58
N GLY A 357 -6.16 -10.52 52.69
CA GLY A 357 -7.57 -10.34 53.04
C GLY A 357 -8.48 -10.67 51.86
N THR A 358 -9.25 -11.75 51.95
CA THR A 358 -10.08 -12.27 50.85
C THR A 358 -11.40 -11.52 50.71
N GLY A 359 -11.70 -11.01 49.51
CA GLY A 359 -12.98 -10.38 49.16
C GLY A 359 -13.40 -10.71 47.72
N ALA A 360 -14.71 -10.73 47.47
CA ALA A 360 -15.28 -11.01 46.14
C ALA A 360 -15.04 -9.84 45.16
N PRO A 361 -15.02 -10.08 43.83
CA PRO A 361 -14.67 -9.05 42.84
C PRO A 361 -15.77 -8.00 42.69
N GLY A 362 -15.60 -6.87 43.38
CA GLY A 362 -16.22 -5.60 42.99
C GLY A 362 -15.53 -5.00 41.76
N GLU A 363 -16.14 -3.99 41.17
CA GLU A 363 -15.52 -3.24 40.05
C GLU A 363 -14.17 -2.66 40.48
N PRO A 364 -13.14 -2.65 39.61
CA PRO A 364 -11.82 -2.15 39.97
C PRO A 364 -11.87 -0.64 40.24
N GLY A 365 -11.87 -0.28 41.52
CA GLY A 365 -11.85 1.11 41.99
C GLY A 365 -10.64 1.87 41.44
N ALA A 366 -10.83 3.16 41.16
CA ALA A 366 -9.84 3.98 40.50
C ALA A 366 -8.56 4.15 41.35
N ALA A 367 -7.53 3.35 41.05
CA ALA A 367 -6.17 3.66 41.45
C ALA A 367 -5.77 5.02 40.85
N ALA A 368 -5.24 5.92 41.68
CA ALA A 368 -5.01 7.31 41.29
C ALA A 368 -4.07 7.41 40.07
N GLU A 369 -4.57 7.99 38.99
CA GLU A 369 -3.87 8.07 37.70
C GLU A 369 -2.66 9.00 37.80
N ALA A 370 -1.54 8.63 37.18
CA ALA A 370 -0.41 9.55 36.97
C ALA A 370 -0.71 10.47 35.77
N PRO A 371 -1.02 11.77 35.98
CA PRO A 371 -1.53 12.68 34.94
C PRO A 371 -0.51 12.94 33.82
N TYR A 372 -0.98 13.18 32.59
CA TYR A 372 -0.13 13.42 31.41
C TYR A 372 0.74 14.67 31.62
N GLY A 373 2.07 14.49 31.66
CA GLY A 373 2.99 15.57 32.00
C GLY A 373 3.03 16.69 30.96
N THR A 374 2.69 16.36 29.71
CA THR A 374 2.65 17.30 28.58
C THR A 374 1.55 16.92 27.58
N LEU A 375 1.21 17.88 26.70
CA LEU A 375 0.36 17.62 25.54
C LEU A 375 0.98 16.56 24.61
N GLU A 376 2.31 16.52 24.47
CA GLU A 376 3.02 15.51 23.65
C GLU A 376 2.77 14.08 24.17
N GLU A 377 2.81 13.85 25.48
CA GLU A 377 2.47 12.54 26.08
C GLU A 377 1.03 12.11 25.78
N LEU A 378 0.07 13.05 25.74
CA LEU A 378 -1.31 12.74 25.38
C LEU A 378 -1.43 12.40 23.88
N LEU A 379 -0.83 13.22 23.02
CA LEU A 379 -0.90 13.11 21.56
C LEU A 379 -0.14 11.90 20.97
N HIS A 380 0.92 11.44 21.66
CA HIS A 380 1.85 10.40 21.16
C HIS A 380 2.16 9.28 22.17
N GLY A 381 1.67 9.32 23.41
CA GLY A 381 1.93 8.32 24.45
C GLY A 381 3.27 8.49 25.18
N ARG A 382 3.48 7.80 26.31
CA ARG A 382 4.72 7.86 27.10
C ARG A 382 5.80 6.88 26.62
N HIS A 383 6.84 7.43 26.03
CA HIS A 383 8.01 6.70 25.53
C HIS A 383 9.32 7.37 25.99
N HIS A 384 10.45 6.69 25.83
CA HIS A 384 11.76 7.30 26.09
C HIS A 384 12.00 8.48 25.14
N PRO A 385 12.56 9.63 25.55
CA PRO A 385 12.66 10.84 24.69
C PRO A 385 13.37 10.62 23.35
N GLY A 386 14.31 9.67 23.28
CA GLY A 386 14.96 9.29 22.02
C GLY A 386 14.10 8.51 21.02
N TYR A 387 12.85 8.16 21.36
CA TYR A 387 12.00 7.25 20.57
C TYR A 387 11.42 7.92 19.32
N LEU A 388 10.70 9.06 19.44
CA LEU A 388 10.18 9.76 18.26
C LEU A 388 11.31 10.24 17.32
N PRO A 389 12.46 10.76 17.82
CA PRO A 389 13.63 11.01 16.97
C PRO A 389 14.20 9.76 16.28
N ARG A 390 14.02 8.55 16.82
CA ARG A 390 14.41 7.28 16.16
C ARG A 390 13.40 6.88 15.09
N LEU A 391 12.09 7.03 15.34
CA LEU A 391 11.02 6.85 14.36
C LEU A 391 11.15 7.83 13.18
N HIS A 392 11.34 9.13 13.47
CA HIS A 392 11.51 10.18 12.47
C HIS A 392 12.65 9.84 11.50
N ARG A 393 13.87 9.60 12.01
CA ARG A 393 15.04 9.26 11.19
C ARG A 393 14.84 8.00 10.34
N ALA A 394 14.09 7.00 10.84
CA ALA A 394 13.79 5.79 10.08
C ALA A 394 12.81 6.02 8.93
N LEU A 395 11.80 6.86 9.16
CA LEU A 395 10.75 7.18 8.18
C LEU A 395 11.23 8.19 7.12
N ALA A 396 12.02 9.19 7.51
CA ALA A 396 12.61 10.19 6.61
C ALA A 396 13.69 9.60 5.67
N ARG A 397 14.42 8.55 6.11
CA ARG A 397 15.43 7.85 5.29
C ARG A 397 14.88 7.33 3.95
N HIS A 398 13.59 6.99 3.93
CA HIS A 398 12.88 6.51 2.75
C HIS A 398 11.54 7.26 2.64
N PRO A 399 11.48 8.43 1.98
CA PRO A 399 10.30 9.28 1.96
C PRO A 399 9.12 8.64 1.19
N TYR A 400 7.95 9.24 1.32
CA TYR A 400 6.75 8.87 0.58
C TYR A 400 6.95 9.03 -0.94
N ARG A 401 6.20 8.25 -1.72
CA ARG A 401 6.26 8.24 -3.19
C ARG A 401 4.86 8.06 -3.76
N VAL A 402 4.46 9.00 -4.62
CA VAL A 402 3.16 9.00 -5.32
C VAL A 402 3.18 8.05 -6.52
N ALA A 403 4.08 8.33 -7.48
CA ALA A 403 4.11 7.66 -8.77
C ALA A 403 4.91 6.34 -8.73
N GLU A 404 4.41 5.37 -7.97
CA GLU A 404 4.97 4.01 -7.91
C GLU A 404 4.11 3.04 -8.73
N SER A 405 4.72 2.32 -9.67
CA SER A 405 4.02 1.22 -10.32
C SER A 405 3.59 0.17 -9.27
N PRO A 406 2.50 -0.59 -9.52
CA PRO A 406 2.09 -1.67 -8.61
C PRO A 406 3.21 -2.69 -8.33
N VAL A 407 4.17 -2.79 -9.25
CA VAL A 407 5.33 -3.68 -9.22
C VAL A 407 6.46 -3.19 -8.29
N GLU A 408 6.70 -1.88 -8.22
CA GLU A 408 7.77 -1.31 -7.37
C GLU A 408 7.31 -1.08 -5.92
N ARG A 409 6.00 -0.86 -5.74
CA ARG A 409 5.39 -0.43 -4.48
C ARG A 409 5.63 -1.39 -3.31
N GLU A 410 5.39 -2.69 -3.51
CA GLU A 410 5.53 -3.68 -2.44
C GLU A 410 7.00 -3.88 -2.01
N PRO A 411 7.99 -4.01 -2.92
CA PRO A 411 9.40 -3.92 -2.58
C PRO A 411 9.80 -2.60 -1.88
N TYR A 412 9.22 -1.46 -2.27
CA TYR A 412 9.49 -0.17 -1.61
C TYR A 412 8.95 -0.16 -0.17
N LEU A 413 7.67 -0.51 0.03
CA LEU A 413 7.02 -0.61 1.34
C LEU A 413 7.73 -1.63 2.25
N HIS A 414 8.16 -2.77 1.71
CA HIS A 414 8.97 -3.74 2.45
C HIS A 414 10.29 -3.14 2.94
N ARG A 415 11.03 -2.41 2.11
CA ARG A 415 12.26 -1.72 2.53
C ARG A 415 12.01 -0.63 3.57
N ARG A 416 10.90 0.13 3.46
CA ARG A 416 10.47 1.08 4.51
C ARG A 416 10.19 0.35 5.82
N LEU A 417 9.44 -0.75 5.78
CA LEU A 417 9.16 -1.58 6.96
C LEU A 417 10.45 -2.13 7.59
N ARG A 418 11.38 -2.73 6.84
CA ARG A 418 12.66 -3.22 7.40
C ARG A 418 13.47 -2.10 8.07
N THR A 419 13.38 -0.87 7.55
CA THR A 419 14.04 0.31 8.13
C THR A 419 13.34 0.75 9.43
N LEU A 420 12.01 0.71 9.47
CA LEU A 420 11.20 0.99 10.65
C LEU A 420 11.38 -0.07 11.75
N LEU A 421 11.34 -1.36 11.42
CA LEU A 421 11.53 -2.45 12.40
C LEU A 421 12.90 -2.36 13.09
N ARG A 422 13.98 -2.09 12.35
CA ARG A 422 15.32 -1.79 12.91
C ARG A 422 15.37 -0.54 13.79
N ALA A 423 14.34 0.31 13.75
CA ALA A 423 14.18 1.51 14.57
C ALA A 423 13.24 1.32 15.77
N LEU A 424 12.59 0.16 15.89
CA LEU A 424 11.78 -0.24 17.04
C LEU A 424 12.63 -1.04 18.06
N PRO A 425 12.13 -1.26 19.28
CA PRO A 425 12.58 -2.36 20.13
C PRO A 425 12.05 -3.71 19.62
N ALA A 426 12.52 -4.83 20.19
CA ALA A 426 12.03 -6.16 19.86
C ALA A 426 10.54 -6.33 20.22
N ALA A 427 9.83 -7.24 19.54
CA ALA A 427 8.39 -7.40 19.63
C ALA A 427 7.87 -7.52 21.07
N ALA A 428 8.54 -8.27 21.94
CA ALA A 428 8.12 -8.43 23.34
C ALA A 428 8.12 -7.10 24.12
N GLU A 429 9.14 -6.26 23.94
CA GLU A 429 9.22 -4.93 24.57
C GLU A 429 8.25 -3.93 23.91
N LEU A 430 8.14 -3.97 22.57
CA LEU A 430 7.19 -3.16 21.81
C LEU A 430 5.75 -3.43 22.23
N HIS A 431 5.38 -4.70 22.38
CA HIS A 431 4.06 -5.10 22.83
C HIS A 431 3.85 -4.84 24.32
N ALA A 432 4.86 -4.98 25.19
CA ALA A 432 4.75 -4.60 26.60
C ALA A 432 4.37 -3.12 26.79
N ARG A 433 4.62 -2.24 25.80
CA ARG A 433 4.36 -0.79 25.88
C ARG A 433 3.34 -0.33 24.84
N ALA A 434 2.06 -0.29 25.23
CA ALA A 434 0.95 0.15 24.35
C ALA A 434 1.22 1.51 23.68
N ASP A 435 1.78 2.48 24.42
CA ASP A 435 2.20 3.79 23.89
C ASP A 435 3.27 3.69 22.79
N ALA A 436 4.25 2.80 22.93
CA ALA A 436 5.32 2.65 21.95
C ALA A 436 4.82 2.05 20.63
N LEU A 437 3.94 1.04 20.71
CA LEU A 437 3.29 0.43 19.55
C LEU A 437 2.31 1.40 18.86
N ALA A 438 1.56 2.19 19.65
CA ALA A 438 0.66 3.21 19.13
C ALA A 438 1.39 4.36 18.43
N ALA A 439 2.48 4.87 19.01
CA ALA A 439 3.33 5.86 18.37
C ALA A 439 3.96 5.32 17.08
N ALA A 440 4.46 4.08 17.08
CA ALA A 440 5.01 3.44 15.88
C ALA A 440 3.97 3.36 14.74
N LEU A 441 2.74 2.94 15.04
CA LEU A 441 1.66 2.89 14.07
C LEU A 441 1.25 4.29 13.58
N ALA A 442 1.09 5.26 14.49
CA ALA A 442 0.66 6.61 14.14
C ALA A 442 1.68 7.34 13.24
N TRP A 443 2.96 7.30 13.62
CA TRP A 443 4.04 7.87 12.81
C TRP A 443 4.17 7.15 11.45
N ALA A 444 4.03 5.81 11.41
CA ALA A 444 4.02 5.07 10.16
C ALA A 444 2.84 5.44 9.24
N ALA A 445 1.63 5.59 9.79
CA ALA A 445 0.43 5.92 9.04
C ALA A 445 0.47 7.35 8.44
N VAL A 446 0.98 8.33 9.20
CA VAL A 446 1.24 9.69 8.68
C VAL A 446 2.32 9.65 7.59
N ALA A 447 3.43 8.94 7.84
CA ALA A 447 4.56 8.86 6.91
C ALA A 447 4.29 8.06 5.61
N ASP A 448 3.26 7.19 5.61
CA ASP A 448 2.56 6.61 4.47
C ASP A 448 1.47 5.64 4.96
N PRO A 449 0.18 5.84 4.62
CA PRO A 449 -0.90 4.99 5.13
C PRO A 449 -0.77 3.51 4.75
N ARG A 450 -0.09 3.21 3.63
CA ARG A 450 0.21 1.84 3.17
C ARG A 450 1.25 1.18 4.09
N LEU A 451 2.19 1.98 4.63
CA LEU A 451 3.12 1.56 5.67
C LEU A 451 2.42 1.42 7.03
N GLY A 452 1.50 2.32 7.38
CA GLY A 452 0.66 2.18 8.58
C GLY A 452 -0.12 0.85 8.61
N MET A 453 -0.82 0.50 7.53
CA MET A 453 -1.54 -0.78 7.44
C MET A 453 -0.59 -1.99 7.37
N THR A 454 0.63 -1.79 6.87
CA THR A 454 1.71 -2.76 6.95
C THR A 454 2.20 -2.98 8.39
N VAL A 455 2.22 -1.94 9.25
CA VAL A 455 2.50 -2.06 10.69
C VAL A 455 1.34 -2.74 11.44
N VAL A 456 0.08 -2.49 11.05
CA VAL A 456 -1.08 -3.22 11.59
C VAL A 456 -0.96 -4.73 11.34
N THR A 457 -0.62 -5.13 10.11
CA THR A 457 -0.51 -6.54 9.74
C THR A 457 0.76 -7.20 10.31
N GLN A 458 1.94 -6.59 10.14
CA GLN A 458 3.21 -7.14 10.65
C GLN A 458 3.26 -7.16 12.18
N SER A 459 3.03 -6.01 12.81
CA SER A 459 3.39 -5.79 14.21
C SER A 459 2.21 -5.84 15.15
N VAL A 460 1.08 -5.20 14.84
CA VAL A 460 -0.07 -5.21 15.78
C VAL A 460 -0.70 -6.61 15.82
N LEU A 461 -1.05 -7.18 14.66
CA LEU A 461 -1.73 -8.48 14.58
C LEU A 461 -0.75 -9.66 14.50
N GLY A 462 0.29 -9.57 13.65
CA GLY A 462 1.26 -10.65 13.44
C GLY A 462 2.08 -10.99 14.69
N GLN A 463 2.97 -10.09 15.12
CA GLN A 463 3.73 -10.24 16.37
C GLN A 463 2.79 -10.45 17.57
N GLY A 464 1.67 -9.72 17.63
CA GLY A 464 0.68 -9.83 18.71
C GLY A 464 0.10 -11.23 18.87
N SER A 465 -0.26 -11.92 17.77
CA SER A 465 -0.74 -13.30 17.84
C SER A 465 0.35 -14.28 18.29
N LEU A 466 1.58 -14.13 17.78
CA LEU A 466 2.70 -15.00 18.17
C LEU A 466 3.05 -14.84 19.66
N LEU A 467 2.98 -13.63 20.20
CA LEU A 467 3.22 -13.36 21.61
C LEU A 467 2.06 -13.79 22.52
N ARG A 468 0.80 -13.61 22.09
CA ARG A 468 -0.38 -13.79 22.96
C ARG A 468 -1.06 -15.16 22.86
N LEU A 469 -0.80 -15.96 21.83
CA LEU A 469 -1.51 -17.22 21.56
C LEU A 469 -0.59 -18.45 21.35
N ALA A 470 0.74 -18.32 21.36
CA ALA A 470 1.62 -19.47 21.29
C ALA A 470 1.57 -20.30 22.58
N GLY A 471 1.28 -21.61 22.49
CA GLY A 471 1.26 -22.49 23.68
C GLY A 471 2.64 -22.71 24.31
N ASN A 472 3.70 -22.53 23.53
CA ASN A 472 5.08 -22.46 24.00
C ASN A 472 5.83 -21.35 23.24
N PRO A 473 6.25 -20.26 23.91
CA PRO A 473 6.94 -19.15 23.25
C PRO A 473 8.24 -19.53 22.53
N LYS A 474 8.88 -20.66 22.86
CA LYS A 474 10.09 -21.13 22.17
C LYS A 474 9.81 -21.61 20.75
N ASP A 475 8.63 -22.16 20.50
CA ASP A 475 8.30 -22.82 19.24
C ASP A 475 8.05 -21.81 18.10
N VAL A 476 7.46 -20.67 18.44
CA VAL A 476 7.28 -19.52 17.54
C VAL A 476 8.49 -18.57 17.52
N ARG A 477 9.46 -18.73 18.41
CA ARG A 477 10.57 -17.78 18.60
C ARG A 477 11.35 -17.48 17.30
N PRO A 478 11.77 -18.49 16.50
CA PRO A 478 12.51 -18.21 15.26
C PRO A 478 11.70 -17.42 14.23
N ALA A 479 10.38 -17.63 14.18
CA ALA A 479 9.49 -16.88 13.30
C ALA A 479 9.27 -15.45 13.80
N LEU A 480 9.21 -15.23 15.11
CA LEU A 480 9.14 -13.90 15.71
C LEU A 480 10.43 -13.10 15.45
N ASP A 481 11.61 -13.70 15.65
CA ASP A 481 12.89 -13.05 15.34
C ASP A 481 13.01 -12.71 13.84
N ALA A 482 12.53 -13.58 12.94
CA ALA A 482 12.48 -13.31 11.51
C ALA A 482 11.46 -12.20 11.14
N VAL A 483 10.36 -12.07 11.88
CA VAL A 483 9.39 -10.97 11.73
C VAL A 483 9.97 -9.64 12.19
N ASP A 484 10.78 -9.63 13.26
CA ASP A 484 11.47 -8.46 13.81
C ASP A 484 12.65 -8.00 12.92
N ALA A 485 13.43 -8.94 12.38
CA ALA A 485 14.44 -8.65 11.35
C ALA A 485 13.81 -8.11 10.04
N GLY A 486 12.49 -8.29 9.87
CA GLY A 486 11.74 -7.98 8.67
C GLY A 486 12.06 -8.91 7.50
N GLU A 487 12.43 -10.15 7.80
CA GLU A 487 12.80 -11.19 6.83
C GLU A 487 11.58 -12.05 6.49
N LEU A 488 10.74 -12.34 7.49
CA LEU A 488 9.40 -12.86 7.31
C LEU A 488 8.40 -11.69 7.31
N ARG A 489 7.70 -11.46 6.18
CA ARG A 489 6.49 -10.63 6.17
C ARG A 489 5.32 -11.49 6.66
N ILE A 490 4.66 -11.04 7.73
CA ILE A 490 3.51 -11.74 8.32
C ILE A 490 2.22 -10.94 8.08
N GLY A 491 1.18 -11.63 7.62
CA GLY A 491 -0.20 -11.14 7.52
C GLY A 491 -1.12 -11.74 8.58
N TYR A 492 -2.40 -11.35 8.53
CA TYR A 492 -3.46 -11.90 9.39
C TYR A 492 -4.68 -12.24 8.52
N LEU A 493 -5.03 -13.53 8.44
CA LEU A 493 -6.04 -14.08 7.53
C LEU A 493 -7.20 -14.70 8.32
N VAL A 494 -8.15 -13.84 8.70
CA VAL A 494 -9.40 -14.24 9.36
C VAL A 494 -10.58 -14.34 8.38
N THR A 495 -10.81 -13.27 7.61
CA THR A 495 -11.95 -13.10 6.70
C THR A 495 -11.98 -14.13 5.57
N GLU A 496 -13.15 -14.66 5.23
CA GLU A 496 -13.40 -15.56 4.10
C GLU A 496 -14.27 -14.88 3.04
N ALA A 497 -13.93 -15.07 1.76
CA ALA A 497 -14.37 -14.23 0.65
C ALA A 497 -15.86 -14.34 0.32
N GLY A 498 -16.51 -15.47 0.64
CA GLY A 498 -17.93 -15.70 0.40
C GLY A 498 -18.81 -15.69 1.64
N ARG A 499 -18.26 -15.47 2.85
CA ARG A 499 -19.02 -15.53 4.11
C ARG A 499 -18.81 -14.28 4.96
N ALA A 500 -19.86 -13.47 5.07
CA ALA A 500 -19.96 -12.40 6.06
C ALA A 500 -19.82 -12.97 7.48
N SER A 501 -19.17 -12.23 8.39
CA SER A 501 -18.89 -12.67 9.77
C SER A 501 -18.20 -14.03 9.93
N SER A 502 -17.46 -14.49 8.92
CA SER A 502 -16.68 -15.75 8.91
C SER A 502 -15.71 -15.93 10.09
N HIS A 503 -15.35 -14.86 10.80
CA HIS A 503 -14.61 -14.93 12.05
C HIS A 503 -15.35 -15.70 13.17
N LEU A 504 -16.68 -15.77 13.14
CA LEU A 504 -17.50 -16.52 14.11
C LEU A 504 -17.45 -18.04 13.91
N GLY A 505 -17.09 -18.50 12.72
CA GLY A 505 -17.12 -19.91 12.33
C GLY A 505 -16.44 -20.09 10.98
N ALA A 506 -15.11 -20.25 11.01
CA ALA A 506 -14.30 -20.35 9.80
C ALA A 506 -14.60 -21.66 9.05
N GLY A 507 -14.86 -21.54 7.74
CA GLY A 507 -14.96 -22.69 6.84
C GLY A 507 -13.60 -23.29 6.51
N THR A 508 -12.52 -22.51 6.60
CA THR A 508 -11.13 -23.02 6.53
C THR A 508 -10.87 -23.97 7.70
N VAL A 509 -10.42 -25.19 7.39
CA VAL A 509 -10.19 -26.28 8.36
C VAL A 509 -8.69 -26.54 8.51
N ALA A 510 -8.27 -26.94 9.72
CA ALA A 510 -6.93 -27.45 10.02
C ALA A 510 -7.05 -28.85 10.64
N GLU A 511 -6.70 -29.89 9.87
CA GLU A 511 -6.88 -31.32 10.23
C GLU A 511 -5.59 -31.89 10.84
N PHE A 512 -5.60 -32.34 12.09
CA PHE A 512 -4.39 -32.88 12.73
C PHE A 512 -4.00 -34.27 12.21
N GLN A 513 -2.70 -34.48 11.98
CA GLN A 513 -2.12 -35.73 11.46
C GLN A 513 -1.06 -36.28 12.43
N PRO A 514 -1.42 -37.25 13.31
CA PRO A 514 -0.53 -37.74 14.37
C PRO A 514 0.83 -38.24 13.88
N GLY A 515 0.87 -38.95 12.74
CA GLY A 515 2.07 -39.59 12.22
C GLY A 515 3.22 -38.65 11.84
N ARG A 516 2.98 -37.33 11.78
CA ARG A 516 4.01 -36.29 11.55
C ARG A 516 3.88 -35.09 12.49
N ARG A 517 2.96 -35.13 13.48
CA ARG A 517 2.59 -34.03 14.38
C ARG A 517 2.48 -32.67 13.67
N GLU A 518 1.62 -32.65 12.66
CA GLU A 518 1.32 -31.48 11.82
C GLU A 518 -0.19 -31.35 11.57
N PHE A 519 -0.66 -30.13 11.39
CA PHE A 519 -1.99 -29.82 10.87
C PHE A 519 -1.95 -29.67 9.35
N VAL A 520 -3.01 -30.10 8.68
CA VAL A 520 -3.21 -29.95 7.24
C VAL A 520 -4.33 -28.93 7.02
N LEU A 521 -3.97 -27.77 6.48
CA LEU A 521 -4.91 -26.69 6.19
C LEU A 521 -5.62 -26.92 4.86
N ARG A 522 -6.95 -26.74 4.88
CA ARG A 522 -7.86 -26.91 3.73
C ARG A 522 -8.88 -25.79 3.63
N THR A 523 -9.24 -25.45 2.41
CA THR A 523 -10.33 -24.53 2.06
C THR A 523 -11.40 -25.33 1.31
N PRO A 524 -12.46 -25.84 1.99
CA PRO A 524 -13.42 -26.77 1.40
C PRO A 524 -14.18 -26.18 0.20
N GLU A 525 -14.85 -25.04 0.39
CA GLU A 525 -15.62 -24.36 -0.66
C GLU A 525 -14.87 -23.15 -1.23
N GLU A 526 -15.37 -22.56 -2.32
CA GLU A 526 -14.87 -21.24 -2.79
C GLU A 526 -15.33 -20.08 -1.90
N ALA A 527 -16.39 -20.28 -1.11
CA ALA A 527 -16.83 -19.32 -0.10
C ALA A 527 -15.82 -19.18 1.06
N ASP A 528 -15.06 -20.25 1.36
CA ASP A 528 -14.12 -20.34 2.48
C ASP A 528 -12.74 -19.75 2.18
N ALA A 529 -12.47 -19.34 0.94
CA ALA A 529 -11.18 -18.80 0.54
C ALA A 529 -10.86 -17.53 1.34
N LYS A 530 -9.75 -17.51 2.08
CA LYS A 530 -9.37 -16.35 2.91
C LYS A 530 -9.17 -15.12 2.03
N PHE A 531 -9.62 -13.95 2.49
CA PHE A 531 -9.40 -12.67 1.81
C PHE A 531 -8.58 -11.73 2.69
N GLY A 532 -7.42 -11.29 2.21
CA GLY A 532 -6.53 -10.42 2.98
C GLY A 532 -5.26 -10.00 2.24
N GLY A 533 -4.45 -9.18 2.91
CA GLY A 533 -3.20 -8.65 2.36
C GLY A 533 -2.08 -9.70 2.35
N VAL A 534 -1.50 -9.98 1.18
CA VAL A 534 -0.31 -10.83 1.01
C VAL A 534 0.69 -10.08 0.14
N ALA A 535 1.61 -9.36 0.79
CA ALA A 535 2.53 -8.40 0.16
C ALA A 535 3.40 -9.03 -0.94
N GLN A 536 3.37 -8.49 -2.15
CA GLN A 536 4.06 -9.05 -3.33
C GLN A 536 5.51 -8.55 -3.46
N TYR A 537 6.41 -9.12 -2.64
CA TYR A 537 7.85 -8.83 -2.67
C TYR A 537 8.69 -10.13 -2.67
N PRO A 538 9.95 -10.12 -3.15
CA PRO A 538 10.83 -11.29 -3.11
C PRO A 538 11.37 -11.55 -1.70
N GLY A 539 10.79 -12.53 -1.00
CA GLY A 539 11.25 -13.00 0.32
C GLY A 539 10.14 -13.75 1.09
N PRO A 540 10.43 -14.35 2.26
CA PRO A 540 9.47 -15.15 3.02
C PRO A 540 8.16 -14.44 3.40
N ARG A 541 7.03 -15.05 3.06
CA ARG A 541 5.67 -14.54 3.31
C ARG A 541 4.87 -15.56 4.11
N GLY A 542 4.39 -15.17 5.28
CA GLY A 542 3.54 -15.97 6.15
C GLY A 542 2.28 -15.23 6.57
N ALA A 543 1.39 -15.92 7.27
CA ALA A 543 0.26 -15.30 7.95
C ALA A 543 -0.15 -16.10 9.20
N VAL A 544 -0.75 -15.38 10.13
CA VAL A 544 -1.62 -15.98 11.15
C VAL A 544 -2.95 -16.29 10.46
N VAL A 545 -3.26 -17.56 10.25
CA VAL A 545 -4.50 -18.03 9.62
C VAL A 545 -5.47 -18.45 10.72
N ILE A 546 -6.69 -17.91 10.70
CA ILE A 546 -7.75 -18.33 11.64
C ILE A 546 -8.55 -19.46 10.99
N ALA A 547 -8.52 -20.65 11.59
CA ALA A 547 -9.12 -21.87 11.04
C ALA A 547 -9.78 -22.71 12.14
N ARG A 548 -10.71 -23.57 11.74
CA ARG A 548 -11.38 -24.54 12.62
C ARG A 548 -10.49 -25.76 12.80
N ALA A 549 -10.05 -26.02 14.02
CA ALA A 549 -9.19 -27.16 14.33
C ALA A 549 -10.03 -28.45 14.36
N VAL A 550 -9.52 -29.50 13.72
CA VAL A 550 -10.13 -30.84 13.73
C VAL A 550 -9.06 -31.85 14.16
N ASP A 551 -9.39 -32.65 15.17
CA ASP A 551 -8.44 -33.60 15.77
C ASP A 551 -8.36 -34.94 14.99
N ALA A 552 -7.45 -35.81 15.41
CA ALA A 552 -7.17 -37.07 14.70
C ALA A 552 -8.37 -38.03 14.57
N ALA A 553 -9.42 -37.84 15.37
CA ALA A 553 -10.66 -38.62 15.29
C ALA A 553 -11.77 -37.90 14.50
N GLY A 554 -11.44 -36.81 13.79
CA GLY A 554 -12.40 -36.00 13.04
C GLY A 554 -13.31 -35.12 13.91
N ARG A 555 -13.00 -34.95 15.20
CA ARG A 555 -13.80 -34.11 16.11
C ARG A 555 -13.36 -32.65 16.03
N ASP A 556 -14.35 -31.76 16.06
CA ASP A 556 -14.16 -30.32 16.07
C ASP A 556 -13.59 -29.85 17.42
N GLY A 557 -12.51 -29.05 17.39
CA GLY A 557 -11.92 -28.40 18.55
C GLY A 557 -12.27 -26.92 18.69
N GLY A 558 -12.98 -26.33 17.73
CA GLY A 558 -13.27 -24.89 17.68
C GLY A 558 -12.25 -24.09 16.86
N VAL A 559 -12.31 -22.76 16.97
CA VAL A 559 -11.59 -21.82 16.10
C VAL A 559 -10.26 -21.38 16.73
N PHE A 560 -9.16 -21.67 16.05
CA PHE A 560 -7.78 -21.40 16.46
C PHE A 560 -7.01 -20.56 15.44
N ALA A 561 -5.84 -20.07 15.85
CA ALA A 561 -4.88 -19.39 15.00
C ALA A 561 -3.70 -20.32 14.65
N PHE A 562 -3.16 -20.21 13.44
CA PHE A 562 -2.07 -21.05 12.92
C PHE A 562 -1.03 -20.19 12.20
N LEU A 563 0.26 -20.36 12.50
CA LEU A 563 1.36 -19.72 11.79
C LEU A 563 1.66 -20.48 10.48
N ALA A 564 1.05 -20.03 9.39
CA ALA A 564 1.20 -20.60 8.06
C ALA A 564 2.29 -19.86 7.25
N HIS A 565 3.23 -20.60 6.66
CA HIS A 565 4.09 -20.07 5.60
C HIS A 565 3.33 -20.13 4.28
N LEU A 566 3.00 -18.98 3.71
CA LEU A 566 2.19 -18.87 2.50
C LEU A 566 3.02 -18.96 1.23
N ALA A 567 4.20 -18.32 1.23
CA ALA A 567 5.02 -18.15 0.03
C ALA A 567 6.48 -17.77 0.39
N ASP A 568 7.41 -17.90 -0.56
CA ASP A 568 8.84 -17.66 -0.38
C ASP A 568 9.46 -16.90 -1.58
N HIS A 569 10.77 -17.03 -1.82
CA HIS A 569 11.44 -16.34 -2.92
C HIS A 569 10.95 -16.78 -4.31
N ASP A 570 10.54 -18.04 -4.46
CA ASP A 570 10.20 -18.64 -5.75
C ASP A 570 8.69 -18.62 -6.06
N GLY A 571 7.83 -18.60 -5.02
CA GLY A 571 6.38 -18.49 -5.24
C GLY A 571 5.54 -18.82 -4.01
N PRO A 572 4.23 -19.08 -4.20
CA PRO A 572 3.39 -19.72 -3.18
C PRO A 572 3.95 -21.09 -2.77
N ARG A 573 3.81 -21.45 -1.49
CA ARG A 573 4.22 -22.77 -0.99
C ARG A 573 3.30 -23.87 -1.56
N PRO A 574 3.77 -25.13 -1.64
CA PRO A 574 2.91 -26.26 -1.98
C PRO A 574 1.65 -26.29 -1.11
N GLY A 575 0.49 -26.39 -1.74
CA GLY A 575 -0.81 -26.32 -1.08
C GLY A 575 -1.34 -24.91 -0.80
N VAL A 576 -0.72 -23.85 -1.34
CA VAL A 576 -1.21 -22.46 -1.25
C VAL A 576 -1.46 -21.89 -2.64
N THR A 577 -2.70 -21.48 -2.89
CA THR A 577 -3.10 -20.79 -4.12
C THR A 577 -3.47 -19.34 -3.82
N LEU A 578 -2.79 -18.40 -4.46
CA LEU A 578 -3.11 -16.97 -4.41
C LEU A 578 -3.83 -16.56 -5.71
N SER A 579 -4.91 -15.79 -5.62
CA SER A 579 -5.49 -15.11 -6.78
C SER A 579 -4.52 -14.05 -7.34
N PRO A 580 -4.78 -13.50 -8.55
CA PRO A 580 -4.28 -12.17 -8.90
C PRO A 580 -4.63 -11.13 -7.81
N PRO A 581 -3.84 -10.06 -7.62
CA PRO A 581 -4.16 -9.01 -6.66
C PRO A 581 -5.51 -8.34 -6.97
N VAL A 582 -6.36 -8.20 -5.97
CA VAL A 582 -7.63 -7.47 -6.04
C VAL A 582 -7.35 -5.96 -5.88
N PRO A 583 -7.70 -5.10 -6.86
CA PRO A 583 -7.30 -3.70 -6.85
C PRO A 583 -8.14 -2.86 -5.87
N VAL A 584 -7.55 -2.45 -4.74
CA VAL A 584 -8.17 -1.57 -3.75
C VAL A 584 -7.61 -0.15 -3.88
N GLY A 585 -8.30 0.72 -4.62
CA GLY A 585 -7.77 2.06 -4.98
C GLY A 585 -7.45 2.97 -3.79
N ALA A 586 -8.27 2.95 -2.74
CA ALA A 586 -8.13 3.86 -1.59
C ALA A 586 -6.93 3.55 -0.67
N LEU A 587 -6.43 2.31 -0.69
CA LEU A 587 -5.27 1.87 0.07
C LEU A 587 -4.56 0.74 -0.71
N PRO A 588 -3.71 1.08 -1.70
CA PRO A 588 -3.38 0.19 -2.81
C PRO A 588 -2.26 -0.81 -2.51
N LEU A 589 -2.53 -1.69 -1.53
CA LEU A 589 -1.79 -2.89 -1.14
C LEU A 589 -2.25 -4.12 -1.93
N SER A 590 -1.44 -5.19 -1.89
CA SER A 590 -1.75 -6.48 -2.55
C SER A 590 -2.73 -7.32 -1.72
N TYR A 591 -4.03 -7.19 -1.99
CA TYR A 591 -5.07 -8.06 -1.44
C TYR A 591 -5.30 -9.29 -2.33
N HIS A 592 -5.48 -10.47 -1.74
CA HIS A 592 -5.64 -11.74 -2.46
C HIS A 592 -6.77 -12.57 -1.87
N ARG A 593 -7.40 -13.41 -2.71
CA ARG A 593 -8.00 -14.66 -2.22
C ARG A 593 -6.88 -15.68 -2.02
N VAL A 594 -6.92 -16.40 -0.91
CA VAL A 594 -5.95 -17.43 -0.51
C VAL A 594 -6.72 -18.72 -0.27
N ARG A 595 -6.43 -19.76 -1.05
CA ARG A 595 -6.95 -21.11 -0.83
C ARG A 595 -5.85 -22.02 -0.31
N PHE A 596 -6.22 -22.91 0.60
CA PHE A 596 -5.36 -23.98 1.09
C PHE A 596 -5.84 -25.33 0.55
N ASP A 597 -4.92 -26.13 0.01
CA ASP A 597 -5.15 -27.54 -0.30
C ASP A 597 -3.93 -28.36 0.12
N GLY A 598 -4.00 -28.93 1.32
CA GLY A 598 -2.93 -29.78 1.82
C GLY A 598 -1.71 -29.03 2.38
N LEU A 599 -1.82 -27.72 2.67
CA LEU A 599 -0.73 -26.97 3.31
C LEU A 599 -0.45 -27.56 4.69
N ARG A 600 0.76 -28.05 4.90
CA ARG A 600 1.21 -28.61 6.18
C ARG A 600 1.76 -27.51 7.10
N VAL A 601 1.27 -27.47 8.33
CA VAL A 601 1.69 -26.55 9.40
C VAL A 601 2.11 -27.41 10.60
N PRO A 602 3.36 -27.35 11.08
CA PRO A 602 3.79 -28.11 12.25
C PRO A 602 2.94 -27.79 13.49
N GLU A 603 2.79 -28.73 14.41
CA GLU A 603 2.09 -28.50 15.68
C GLU A 603 2.70 -27.35 16.49
N ALA A 604 4.02 -27.19 16.43
CA ALA A 604 4.78 -26.04 16.95
C ALA A 604 4.27 -24.65 16.47
N HIS A 605 3.53 -24.62 15.36
CA HIS A 605 2.95 -23.41 14.75
C HIS A 605 1.42 -23.30 14.98
N TRP A 606 0.80 -24.23 15.70
CA TRP A 606 -0.58 -24.08 16.19
C TRP A 606 -0.57 -23.15 17.40
N LEU A 607 -1.21 -21.99 17.25
CA LEU A 607 -1.28 -20.97 18.31
C LEU A 607 -2.44 -21.34 19.25
N ARG A 608 -2.15 -22.38 20.05
CA ARG A 608 -3.10 -23.11 20.91
C ARG A 608 -3.42 -22.46 22.24
N ASP A 609 -2.62 -21.50 22.70
CA ASP A 609 -2.66 -20.98 24.06
C ASP A 609 -2.60 -22.14 25.08
N ASP A 610 -3.66 -22.39 25.86
CA ASP A 610 -3.75 -23.47 26.85
C ASP A 610 -4.46 -24.76 26.38
N ALA A 611 -4.89 -24.85 25.12
CA ALA A 611 -5.37 -26.11 24.54
C ALA A 611 -4.18 -27.01 24.14
N ASP A 612 -4.35 -28.34 24.14
CA ASP A 612 -3.28 -29.31 23.85
C ASP A 612 -3.77 -30.53 23.05
N LEU A 613 -2.83 -31.38 22.62
CA LEU A 613 -3.05 -32.63 21.90
C LEU A 613 -2.41 -33.82 22.63
N ASP A 614 -3.20 -34.82 22.98
CA ASP A 614 -2.70 -36.02 23.65
C ASP A 614 -1.85 -36.93 22.74
N GLY A 615 -1.35 -38.04 23.29
CA GLY A 615 -0.53 -39.01 22.57
C GLY A 615 -1.22 -39.70 21.39
N HIS A 616 -2.55 -39.62 21.29
CA HIS A 616 -3.34 -40.14 20.17
C HIS A 616 -3.76 -39.04 19.18
N GLY A 617 -3.38 -37.77 19.44
CA GLY A 617 -3.77 -36.64 18.61
C GLY A 617 -5.23 -36.21 18.82
N ARG A 618 -5.82 -36.53 19.98
CA ARG A 618 -7.09 -35.94 20.39
C ARG A 618 -6.83 -34.56 21.02
N LEU A 619 -7.64 -33.58 20.62
CA LEU A 619 -7.58 -32.21 21.12
C LEU A 619 -8.33 -32.12 22.46
N HIS A 620 -7.71 -31.44 23.42
CA HIS A 620 -8.30 -31.07 24.71
C HIS A 620 -8.15 -29.57 24.91
N ASP A 621 -9.27 -28.90 25.19
CA ASP A 621 -9.35 -27.45 25.41
C ASP A 621 -10.07 -27.21 26.74
N PRO A 622 -9.48 -26.47 27.71
CA PRO A 622 -10.17 -26.12 28.95
C PRO A 622 -11.29 -25.08 28.75
N ARG A 623 -11.38 -24.44 27.58
CA ARG A 623 -12.35 -23.39 27.25
C ARG A 623 -13.60 -23.97 26.59
N THR A 624 -14.76 -23.33 26.78
CA THR A 624 -15.91 -23.59 25.91
C THR A 624 -15.60 -23.10 24.47
N PRO A 625 -16.28 -23.60 23.42
CA PRO A 625 -16.08 -23.09 22.07
C PRO A 625 -16.27 -21.57 21.92
N ALA A 626 -17.14 -20.97 22.75
CA ALA A 626 -17.36 -19.52 22.78
C ALA A 626 -16.22 -18.76 23.49
N ASP A 627 -15.67 -19.32 24.57
CA ASP A 627 -14.48 -18.77 25.25
C ASP A 627 -13.22 -18.92 24.39
N ARG A 628 -13.05 -20.07 23.70
CA ARG A 628 -11.97 -20.29 22.73
C ARG A 628 -12.04 -19.29 21.58
N LEU A 629 -13.22 -19.09 20.98
CA LEU A 629 -13.42 -18.08 19.93
C LEU A 629 -13.06 -16.67 20.42
N ARG A 630 -13.51 -16.27 21.62
CA ARG A 630 -13.14 -14.99 22.25
C ARG A 630 -11.62 -14.88 22.47
N ARG A 631 -10.97 -15.93 22.97
CA ARG A 631 -9.52 -15.97 23.22
C ARG A 631 -8.72 -15.85 21.92
N THR A 632 -9.06 -16.60 20.87
CA THR A 632 -8.43 -16.55 19.54
C THR A 632 -8.56 -15.16 18.90
N LEU A 633 -9.69 -14.48 19.11
CA LEU A 633 -9.94 -13.12 18.61
C LEU A 633 -9.43 -11.99 19.54
N ALA A 634 -8.93 -12.30 20.74
CA ALA A 634 -8.51 -11.31 21.74
C ALA A 634 -7.33 -10.43 21.27
N VAL A 635 -6.54 -10.88 20.29
CA VAL A 635 -5.50 -10.07 19.61
C VAL A 635 -6.10 -8.79 18.99
N GLY A 636 -7.40 -8.78 18.68
CA GLY A 636 -8.13 -7.57 18.27
C GLY A 636 -8.03 -6.42 19.29
N GLN A 637 -7.89 -6.71 20.59
CA GLN A 637 -7.71 -5.68 21.63
C GLN A 637 -6.48 -4.82 21.38
N ASP A 638 -5.35 -5.41 20.94
CA ASP A 638 -4.13 -4.65 20.66
C ASP A 638 -4.38 -3.64 19.54
N LEU A 639 -5.09 -4.05 18.49
CA LEU A 639 -5.53 -3.15 17.43
C LEU A 639 -6.47 -2.05 17.95
N TRP A 640 -7.47 -2.41 18.75
CA TRP A 640 -8.46 -1.47 19.26
C TRP A 640 -7.88 -0.42 20.22
N GLY A 641 -6.82 -0.75 20.97
CA GLY A 641 -6.12 0.20 21.84
C GLY A 641 -5.16 1.14 21.09
N VAL A 642 -4.47 0.66 20.06
CA VAL A 642 -3.44 1.47 19.35
C VAL A 642 -3.98 2.23 18.14
N LEU A 643 -4.95 1.67 17.41
CA LEU A 643 -5.52 2.27 16.18
C LEU A 643 -6.13 3.67 16.40
N PRO A 644 -6.88 3.95 17.48
CA PRO A 644 -7.37 5.30 17.77
C PRO A 644 -6.27 6.38 17.73
N THR A 645 -5.05 6.06 18.17
CA THR A 645 -3.93 7.02 18.17
C THR A 645 -3.46 7.35 16.76
N ALA A 646 -3.48 6.38 15.85
CA ALA A 646 -3.18 6.62 14.44
C ALA A 646 -4.30 7.38 13.72
N LEU A 647 -5.56 7.03 14.00
CA LEU A 647 -6.73 7.74 13.47
C LEU A 647 -6.76 9.22 13.92
N ALA A 648 -6.48 9.48 15.20
CA ALA A 648 -6.33 10.83 15.73
C ALA A 648 -5.14 11.57 15.10
N ALA A 649 -3.98 10.93 14.94
CA ALA A 649 -2.82 11.53 14.27
C ALA A 649 -3.11 11.91 12.81
N LEU A 650 -3.80 11.05 12.05
CA LEU A 650 -4.24 11.35 10.67
C LEU A 650 -5.25 12.50 10.62
N ALA A 651 -6.20 12.56 11.58
CA ALA A 651 -7.14 13.67 11.69
C ALA A 651 -6.44 15.01 12.00
N ARG A 652 -5.52 15.02 12.98
CA ARG A 652 -4.69 16.20 13.33
C ARG A 652 -3.87 16.68 12.13
N GLN A 653 -3.12 15.79 11.48
CA GLN A 653 -2.28 16.17 10.34
C GLN A 653 -3.12 16.63 9.14
N SER A 654 -4.31 16.07 8.93
CA SER A 654 -5.21 16.51 7.86
C SER A 654 -5.73 17.93 8.09
N ALA A 655 -6.06 18.28 9.34
CA ALA A 655 -6.46 19.63 9.72
C ALA A 655 -5.28 20.63 9.58
N VAL A 656 -4.07 20.26 10.03
CA VAL A 656 -2.84 21.05 9.83
C VAL A 656 -2.58 21.33 8.35
N LEU A 657 -2.63 20.31 7.48
CA LEU A 657 -2.46 20.46 6.04
C LEU A 657 -3.52 21.39 5.42
N ALA A 658 -4.78 21.30 5.86
CA ALA A 658 -5.85 22.15 5.37
C ALA A 658 -5.76 23.61 5.86
N VAL A 659 -5.27 23.85 7.08
CA VAL A 659 -4.91 25.18 7.60
C VAL A 659 -3.76 25.78 6.79
N ARG A 660 -2.65 25.04 6.64
CA ARG A 660 -1.49 25.48 5.83
C ARG A 660 -1.88 25.78 4.39
N HIS A 661 -2.71 24.95 3.75
CA HIS A 661 -3.24 25.22 2.41
C HIS A 661 -4.06 26.52 2.39
N SER A 662 -4.96 26.70 3.36
CA SER A 662 -5.88 27.86 3.40
C SER A 662 -5.18 29.17 3.76
N ARG A 663 -4.06 29.14 4.51
CA ARG A 663 -3.25 30.33 4.81
C ARG A 663 -2.55 30.89 3.56
N HIS A 664 -2.16 30.03 2.62
CA HIS A 664 -1.44 30.42 1.40
C HIS A 664 -2.31 30.51 0.14
N ARG A 665 -3.57 30.04 0.18
CA ARG A 665 -4.47 30.06 -0.97
C ARG A 665 -5.25 31.37 -1.04
N GLU A 666 -4.86 32.28 -1.92
CA GLU A 666 -5.66 33.47 -2.25
C GLU A 666 -7.05 33.11 -2.81
N THR A 667 -8.04 33.97 -2.51
CA THR A 667 -9.35 33.98 -3.17
C THR A 667 -9.42 35.00 -4.30
N ARG A 668 -10.35 34.78 -5.25
CA ARG A 668 -10.80 35.79 -6.22
C ARG A 668 -12.30 36.09 -6.08
N ALA A 669 -12.91 35.69 -4.95
CA ALA A 669 -14.30 35.97 -4.65
C ALA A 669 -14.53 37.47 -4.41
N ALA A 670 -15.64 38.00 -4.94
CA ALA A 670 -15.97 39.43 -4.90
C ALA A 670 -16.07 40.03 -3.48
N LEU A 671 -16.29 39.21 -2.45
CA LEU A 671 -16.36 39.63 -1.05
C LEU A 671 -15.02 40.17 -0.51
N ALA A 672 -13.89 39.60 -0.95
CA ALA A 672 -12.55 40.01 -0.50
C ALA A 672 -11.47 39.54 -1.51
N PRO A 673 -11.37 40.14 -2.71
CA PRO A 673 -10.40 39.70 -3.72
C PRO A 673 -8.96 39.78 -3.20
N GLY A 674 -8.19 38.70 -3.34
CA GLY A 674 -6.79 38.61 -2.89
C GLY A 674 -6.59 38.21 -1.42
N SER A 675 -7.63 38.12 -0.58
CA SER A 675 -7.44 37.63 0.79
C SER A 675 -7.11 36.13 0.82
N PRO A 676 -6.34 35.64 1.82
CA PRO A 676 -6.21 34.21 2.09
C PRO A 676 -7.57 33.54 2.33
N LEU A 677 -7.74 32.30 1.88
CA LEU A 677 -8.97 31.52 2.09
C LEU A 677 -9.28 31.34 3.60
N LEU A 678 -8.25 31.27 4.44
CA LEU A 678 -8.35 31.22 5.91
C LEU A 678 -8.91 32.52 6.55
N ALA A 679 -8.97 33.63 5.82
CA ALA A 679 -9.62 34.85 6.30
C ALA A 679 -11.15 34.75 6.32
N HIS A 680 -11.76 33.83 5.56
CA HIS A 680 -13.21 33.65 5.54
C HIS A 680 -13.70 32.84 6.75
N ARG A 681 -14.65 33.39 7.51
CA ARG A 681 -15.25 32.75 8.69
C ARG A 681 -15.79 31.34 8.42
N SER A 682 -16.31 31.08 7.22
CA SER A 682 -16.77 29.75 6.81
C SER A 682 -15.64 28.70 6.73
N GLN A 683 -14.44 29.10 6.31
CA GLN A 683 -13.25 28.25 6.33
C GLN A 683 -12.69 28.11 7.75
N GLN A 684 -12.67 29.21 8.54
CA GLN A 684 -12.26 29.18 9.95
C GLN A 684 -13.10 28.20 10.77
N ARG A 685 -14.43 28.32 10.73
CA ARG A 685 -15.36 27.39 11.43
C ARG A 685 -15.09 25.93 11.07
N ALA A 686 -14.81 25.63 9.80
CA ALA A 686 -14.51 24.28 9.36
C ALA A 686 -13.17 23.76 9.92
N LEU A 687 -12.10 24.56 9.84
CA LEU A 687 -10.74 24.12 10.17
C LEU A 687 -10.43 24.17 11.67
N LEU A 688 -10.87 25.23 12.37
CA LEU A 688 -10.86 25.26 13.84
C LEU A 688 -11.70 24.11 14.41
N GLY A 689 -12.84 23.84 13.78
CA GLY A 689 -13.71 22.71 14.13
C GLY A 689 -13.05 21.34 13.90
N ALA A 690 -12.29 21.18 12.82
CA ALA A 690 -11.52 19.97 12.53
C ALA A 690 -10.38 19.74 13.53
N LEU A 691 -9.67 20.81 13.94
CA LEU A 691 -8.65 20.74 15.00
C LEU A 691 -9.27 20.34 16.34
N ALA A 692 -10.41 20.94 16.72
CA ALA A 692 -11.13 20.60 17.95
C ALA A 692 -11.65 19.15 17.94
N ASP A 693 -12.33 18.72 16.87
CA ASP A 693 -12.80 17.34 16.73
C ASP A 693 -11.61 16.34 16.79
N ALA A 694 -10.45 16.67 16.20
CA ALA A 694 -9.24 15.84 16.24
C ALA A 694 -8.54 15.85 17.62
N PHE A 695 -8.69 16.91 18.42
CA PHE A 695 -8.24 16.93 19.81
C PHE A 695 -9.04 15.96 20.67
N ALA A 696 -10.38 15.99 20.57
CA ALA A 696 -11.24 15.03 21.27
C ALA A 696 -10.90 13.58 20.92
N LEU A 697 -10.63 13.31 19.63
CA LEU A 697 -10.16 12.00 19.18
C LEU A 697 -8.80 11.60 19.78
N SER A 698 -7.94 12.57 20.07
CA SER A 698 -6.65 12.34 20.72
C SER A 698 -6.80 11.99 22.20
N CYS A 699 -7.78 12.59 22.90
CA CYS A 699 -8.14 12.25 24.28
C CYS A 699 -8.72 10.82 24.37
N ALA A 700 -9.69 10.50 23.50
CA ALA A 700 -10.25 9.15 23.39
C ALA A 700 -9.18 8.10 23.05
N ALA A 701 -8.24 8.43 22.17
CA ALA A 701 -7.11 7.58 21.85
C ALA A 701 -6.17 7.37 23.05
N ALA A 702 -5.92 8.40 23.85
CA ALA A 702 -5.12 8.30 25.07
C ALA A 702 -5.76 7.34 26.09
N ARG A 703 -7.09 7.37 26.25
CA ARG A 703 -7.80 6.40 27.09
C ARG A 703 -7.76 4.98 26.53
N ALA A 704 -7.87 4.81 25.22
CA ALA A 704 -7.77 3.49 24.58
C ALA A 704 -6.40 2.82 24.82
N ARG A 705 -5.29 3.58 24.78
CA ARG A 705 -3.94 3.07 25.11
C ARG A 705 -3.80 2.67 26.58
N HIS A 706 -4.34 3.48 27.49
CA HIS A 706 -4.36 3.17 28.92
C HIS A 706 -5.17 1.89 29.21
N LEU A 707 -6.38 1.78 28.65
CA LEU A 707 -7.24 0.60 28.84
C LEU A 707 -6.65 -0.67 28.20
N LEU A 708 -5.93 -0.58 27.09
CA LEU A 708 -5.19 -1.72 26.55
C LEU A 708 -4.07 -2.19 27.49
N THR A 709 -3.45 -1.27 28.23
CA THR A 709 -2.40 -1.61 29.20
C THR A 709 -2.99 -2.44 30.35
N ALA A 710 -4.11 -2.00 30.94
CA ALA A 710 -4.80 -2.74 32.00
C ALA A 710 -5.48 -4.05 31.51
N ALA A 711 -6.12 -4.04 30.33
CA ALA A 711 -6.85 -5.20 29.80
C ALA A 711 -5.97 -6.41 29.43
N ARG A 712 -4.64 -6.26 29.47
CA ARG A 712 -3.68 -7.38 29.30
C ARG A 712 -3.46 -8.18 30.58
N GLU A 713 -3.96 -7.68 31.72
CA GLU A 713 -3.84 -8.31 33.04
C GLU A 713 -5.12 -9.08 33.44
N SER A 714 -6.19 -9.01 32.62
CA SER A 714 -7.51 -9.59 32.90
C SER A 714 -7.92 -10.66 31.88
N ASP A 715 -8.34 -11.84 32.35
CA ASP A 715 -9.06 -12.81 31.51
C ASP A 715 -10.54 -12.40 31.33
N THR A 716 -11.13 -12.78 30.20
CA THR A 716 -12.50 -12.44 29.78
C THR A 716 -13.38 -13.69 29.63
N ALA A 717 -13.07 -14.76 30.37
CA ALA A 717 -13.86 -15.98 30.43
C ALA A 717 -15.31 -15.72 30.91
N GLY A 718 -16.27 -16.48 30.40
CA GLY A 718 -17.69 -16.42 30.81
C GLY A 718 -18.51 -15.24 30.28
N ALA A 719 -17.91 -14.25 29.60
CA ALA A 719 -18.66 -13.10 29.06
C ALA A 719 -19.60 -13.49 27.88
N GLU A 720 -20.86 -13.06 27.93
CA GLU A 720 -21.84 -13.38 26.86
C GLU A 720 -21.58 -12.61 25.54
N SER A 721 -21.05 -13.32 24.54
CA SER A 721 -21.07 -12.89 23.14
C SER A 721 -22.51 -12.67 22.64
N GLY A 722 -22.71 -11.72 21.72
CA GLY A 722 -24.01 -11.42 21.12
C GLY A 722 -24.04 -11.68 19.61
N PHE A 723 -24.35 -10.65 18.82
CA PHE A 723 -24.26 -10.73 17.36
C PHE A 723 -22.81 -10.84 16.86
N ALA A 724 -21.87 -10.50 17.72
CA ALA A 724 -20.43 -10.60 17.54
C ALA A 724 -19.77 -10.93 18.90
N PRO A 725 -18.45 -11.18 18.96
CA PRO A 725 -17.75 -11.37 20.23
C PRO A 725 -17.16 -10.04 20.77
N TRP A 726 -17.35 -8.92 20.08
CA TRP A 726 -16.55 -7.70 20.29
C TRP A 726 -16.80 -7.03 21.64
N ALA A 727 -18.05 -6.91 22.06
CA ALA A 727 -18.39 -6.33 23.37
C ALA A 727 -17.95 -7.25 24.53
N ALA A 728 -17.88 -8.56 24.29
CA ALA A 728 -17.44 -9.57 25.26
C ALA A 728 -15.90 -9.72 25.33
N VAL A 729 -15.17 -9.41 24.24
CA VAL A 729 -13.69 -9.35 24.23
C VAL A 729 -13.19 -8.02 24.82
N SER A 730 -13.82 -6.89 24.49
CA SER A 730 -13.63 -5.63 25.24
C SER A 730 -14.68 -4.59 24.84
N ARG A 731 -15.67 -4.38 25.70
CA ARG A 731 -16.73 -3.38 25.54
C ARG A 731 -16.21 -1.95 25.31
N PRO A 732 -15.26 -1.40 26.10
CA PRO A 732 -14.78 -0.04 25.84
C PRO A 732 -13.85 0.05 24.62
N LEU A 733 -12.90 -0.88 24.43
CA LEU A 733 -11.93 -0.78 23.33
C LEU A 733 -12.59 -0.93 21.95
N SER A 734 -13.54 -1.87 21.80
CA SER A 734 -14.33 -1.98 20.56
C SER A 734 -15.16 -0.71 20.31
N GLY A 735 -15.71 -0.10 21.36
CA GLY A 735 -16.34 1.22 21.32
C GLY A 735 -15.41 2.32 20.80
N TYR A 736 -14.20 2.47 21.38
CA TYR A 736 -13.21 3.44 20.91
C TYR A 736 -12.79 3.20 19.46
N LYS A 737 -12.56 1.95 19.04
CA LYS A 737 -12.29 1.62 17.63
C LYS A 737 -13.42 2.10 16.72
N ALA A 738 -14.66 1.79 17.07
CA ALA A 738 -15.82 2.12 16.25
C ALA A 738 -16.15 3.62 16.25
N HIS A 739 -15.89 4.36 17.32
CA HIS A 739 -16.08 5.82 17.35
C HIS A 739 -14.96 6.56 16.60
N CYS A 740 -13.70 6.18 16.83
CA CYS A 740 -12.56 6.86 16.24
C CYS A 740 -12.44 6.63 14.73
N ALA A 741 -12.94 5.51 14.20
CA ALA A 741 -12.98 5.25 12.76
C ALA A 741 -13.86 6.28 12.02
N ASP A 742 -15.13 6.38 12.39
CA ASP A 742 -16.11 7.28 11.76
C ASP A 742 -15.72 8.77 11.93
N GLU A 743 -15.33 9.17 13.14
CA GLU A 743 -14.97 10.58 13.38
C GLU A 743 -13.67 10.96 12.65
N ALA A 744 -12.65 10.10 12.58
CA ALA A 744 -11.47 10.36 11.76
C ALA A 744 -11.81 10.41 10.26
N GLU A 745 -12.61 9.48 9.76
CA GLU A 745 -13.09 9.46 8.36
C GLU A 745 -13.78 10.79 8.03
N ARG A 746 -14.71 11.23 8.88
CA ARG A 746 -15.46 12.48 8.75
C ARG A 746 -14.56 13.72 8.78
N ILE A 747 -13.64 13.81 9.74
CA ILE A 747 -12.72 14.96 9.89
C ILE A 747 -11.80 15.06 8.67
N ILE A 748 -11.17 13.95 8.28
CA ILE A 748 -10.23 13.92 7.15
C ILE A 748 -10.97 14.23 5.85
N ALA A 749 -12.17 13.68 5.65
CA ALA A 749 -12.99 13.95 4.48
C ALA A 749 -13.44 15.43 4.38
N ASP A 750 -13.71 16.12 5.51
CA ASP A 750 -13.98 17.55 5.45
C ASP A 750 -12.72 18.36 5.15
N CYS A 751 -11.58 18.06 5.81
CA CYS A 751 -10.29 18.69 5.49
C CYS A 751 -9.95 18.54 4.00
N GLN A 752 -10.20 17.37 3.42
CA GLN A 752 -10.04 17.11 1.99
C GLN A 752 -10.94 18.01 1.13
N ARG A 753 -12.24 18.14 1.48
CA ARG A 753 -13.18 19.06 0.81
C ARG A 753 -12.75 20.53 0.93
N ARG A 754 -12.23 20.96 2.09
CA ARG A 754 -11.74 22.33 2.32
C ARG A 754 -10.49 22.68 1.51
N CYS A 755 -9.72 21.69 1.06
CA CYS A 755 -8.61 21.84 0.10
C CYS A 755 -9.07 21.80 -1.38
N GLY A 756 -10.37 21.60 -1.64
CA GLY A 756 -10.90 21.46 -3.00
C GLY A 756 -10.18 20.36 -3.80
N HIS A 757 -9.91 20.64 -5.08
CA HIS A 757 -9.22 19.67 -5.95
C HIS A 757 -7.79 19.33 -5.48
N ALA A 758 -7.13 20.20 -4.70
CA ALA A 758 -5.82 19.88 -4.12
C ALA A 758 -5.91 18.76 -3.07
N GLY A 759 -7.06 18.55 -2.43
CA GLY A 759 -7.30 17.42 -1.52
C GLY A 759 -7.33 16.06 -2.22
N LEU A 760 -7.52 16.03 -3.54
CA LEU A 760 -7.53 14.80 -4.34
C LEU A 760 -6.13 14.39 -4.85
N ALA A 761 -5.12 15.24 -4.68
CA ALA A 761 -3.77 14.92 -5.12
C ALA A 761 -3.06 14.00 -4.12
N ASP A 762 -2.63 12.82 -4.56
CA ASP A 762 -1.91 11.84 -3.72
C ASP A 762 -0.69 12.42 -3.00
N GLY A 763 0.01 13.39 -3.62
CA GLY A 763 1.14 14.09 -3.00
C GLY A 763 0.79 14.90 -1.76
N ASN A 764 -0.47 15.31 -1.62
CA ASN A 764 -0.99 15.99 -0.42
C ASN A 764 -1.61 15.00 0.59
N ARG A 765 -1.56 13.69 0.28
CA ARG A 765 -1.88 12.52 1.14
C ARG A 765 -3.30 12.41 1.73
N LEU A 766 -4.10 13.47 1.75
CA LEU A 766 -5.46 13.49 2.32
C LEU A 766 -6.36 12.36 1.79
N ALA A 767 -6.23 12.00 0.50
CA ALA A 767 -6.93 10.85 -0.08
C ALA A 767 -6.51 9.49 0.52
N GLY A 768 -5.21 9.31 0.80
CA GLY A 768 -4.69 8.10 1.45
C GLY A 768 -4.99 8.07 2.96
N TYR A 769 -5.00 9.22 3.63
CA TYR A 769 -5.43 9.36 5.02
C TYR A 769 -6.91 8.98 5.16
N HIS A 770 -7.76 9.46 4.25
CA HIS A 770 -9.19 9.12 4.18
C HIS A 770 -9.39 7.62 3.88
N GLY A 771 -8.67 7.09 2.89
CA GLY A 771 -8.72 5.68 2.52
C GLY A 771 -8.30 4.73 3.65
N PHE A 772 -7.31 5.11 4.46
CA PHE A 772 -6.90 4.36 5.65
C PHE A 772 -7.96 4.41 6.74
N ALA A 773 -8.44 5.59 7.13
CA ALA A 773 -9.48 5.72 8.16
C ALA A 773 -10.74 4.90 7.78
N ARG A 774 -11.20 5.06 6.55
CA ARG A 774 -12.34 4.32 5.99
C ARG A 774 -12.11 2.81 5.90
N SER A 775 -10.87 2.34 5.73
CA SER A 775 -10.59 0.90 5.73
C SER A 775 -10.89 0.22 7.06
N PHE A 776 -10.87 0.97 8.17
CA PHE A 776 -11.20 0.50 9.51
C PHE A 776 -12.68 0.66 9.90
N ASP A 777 -13.57 0.99 8.97
CA ASP A 777 -15.00 0.73 9.18
C ASP A 777 -15.27 -0.79 9.22
N PRO A 778 -15.02 -1.56 8.13
CA PRO A 778 -15.16 -3.03 8.15
C PRO A 778 -13.98 -3.77 8.81
N ALA A 779 -12.75 -3.22 8.77
CA ALA A 779 -11.57 -3.91 9.30
C ALA A 779 -11.42 -3.77 10.82
N GLY A 780 -10.85 -4.79 11.46
CA GLY A 780 -10.69 -4.85 12.92
C GLY A 780 -12.00 -5.12 13.67
N GLY A 781 -12.97 -5.79 13.02
CA GLY A 781 -14.34 -5.97 13.50
C GLY A 781 -15.21 -4.82 13.01
N ASP A 782 -16.24 -5.13 12.22
CA ASP A 782 -17.12 -4.15 11.56
C ASP A 782 -17.75 -3.17 12.56
N SER A 783 -17.63 -1.86 12.30
CA SER A 783 -18.10 -0.82 13.23
C SER A 783 -19.61 -0.83 13.48
N ARG A 784 -20.44 -1.26 12.51
CA ARG A 784 -21.89 -1.37 12.69
C ARG A 784 -22.25 -2.61 13.50
N LEU A 785 -21.58 -3.75 13.26
CA LEU A 785 -21.72 -4.95 14.08
C LEU A 785 -21.26 -4.72 15.53
N ILE A 786 -20.17 -3.97 15.74
CA ILE A 786 -19.75 -3.51 17.08
C ILE A 786 -20.88 -2.73 17.75
N ARG A 787 -21.50 -1.76 17.06
CA ARG A 787 -22.58 -0.94 17.64
C ARG A 787 -23.82 -1.77 17.97
N TYR A 788 -24.20 -2.73 17.13
CA TYR A 788 -25.27 -3.68 17.45
C TYR A 788 -24.96 -4.49 18.72
N ASP A 789 -23.75 -5.06 18.81
CA ASP A 789 -23.34 -5.93 19.92
C ASP A 789 -23.22 -5.14 21.24
N LEU A 790 -22.68 -3.91 21.19
CA LEU A 790 -22.69 -2.97 22.31
C LEU A 790 -24.13 -2.62 22.74
N GLY A 791 -25.01 -2.27 21.79
CA GLY A 791 -26.41 -1.94 22.07
C GLY A 791 -27.19 -3.08 22.73
N ARG A 792 -26.93 -4.33 22.32
CA ARG A 792 -27.43 -5.54 23.00
C ARG A 792 -26.82 -5.67 24.41
N ALA A 793 -25.49 -5.62 24.53
CA ALA A 793 -24.79 -5.86 25.80
C ALA A 793 -25.21 -4.87 26.90
N LEU A 794 -25.48 -3.61 26.55
CA LEU A 794 -25.99 -2.57 27.46
C LEU A 794 -27.41 -2.84 27.99
N LEU A 795 -28.13 -3.87 27.49
CA LEU A 795 -29.39 -4.32 28.08
C LEU A 795 -29.20 -5.35 29.21
N ALA A 796 -28.03 -5.99 29.33
CA ALA A 796 -27.74 -6.92 30.42
C ALA A 796 -27.36 -6.19 31.72
N ASP A 797 -26.77 -5.00 31.60
CA ASP A 797 -26.38 -4.17 32.74
C ASP A 797 -27.60 -3.79 33.59
N ALA A 798 -27.50 -3.91 34.92
CA ALA A 798 -28.56 -3.47 35.83
C ALA A 798 -28.92 -1.98 35.58
N PRO A 799 -30.18 -1.56 35.80
CA PRO A 799 -30.53 -0.14 35.76
C PRO A 799 -29.63 0.65 36.71
N THR A 800 -28.73 1.47 36.17
CA THR A 800 -27.85 2.30 36.99
C THR A 800 -28.67 3.29 37.81
N GLY A 801 -28.09 3.72 38.94
CA GLY A 801 -28.76 4.62 39.89
C GLY A 801 -29.08 6.01 39.33
N THR A 802 -29.43 6.93 40.23
CA THR A 802 -29.76 8.32 39.89
C THR A 802 -28.72 8.94 38.96
N LEU A 803 -29.14 9.28 37.74
CA LEU A 803 -28.29 9.97 36.76
C LEU A 803 -27.76 11.29 37.35
N PRO A 804 -26.52 11.70 37.00
CA PRO A 804 -26.04 13.01 37.39
C PRO A 804 -26.94 14.11 36.80
N PRO A 805 -27.15 15.23 37.53
CA PRO A 805 -27.82 16.39 36.97
C PRO A 805 -27.00 16.94 35.78
N ILE A 806 -27.68 17.46 34.77
CA ILE A 806 -27.02 18.14 33.65
C ILE A 806 -26.77 19.60 34.07
N PRO A 807 -25.51 20.08 34.00
CA PRO A 807 -25.19 21.50 34.18
C PRO A 807 -26.03 22.42 33.27
N THR A 808 -26.34 23.62 33.74
CA THR A 808 -27.07 24.63 32.96
C THR A 808 -26.19 25.46 32.04
N ASP A 809 -24.87 25.48 32.27
CA ASP A 809 -23.90 26.17 31.42
C ASP A 809 -23.31 25.22 30.36
N LEU A 810 -23.39 25.64 29.09
CA LEU A 810 -22.78 24.94 27.95
C LEU A 810 -21.23 24.98 28.00
N ALA A 811 -20.64 25.84 28.84
CA ALA A 811 -19.21 25.91 29.09
C ALA A 811 -18.71 24.96 30.19
N ASP A 812 -19.60 24.30 30.94
CA ASP A 812 -19.22 23.28 31.91
C ASP A 812 -18.67 22.04 31.18
N PRO A 813 -17.44 21.56 31.49
CA PRO A 813 -16.83 20.43 30.78
C PRO A 813 -17.50 19.08 31.10
N GLY A 814 -18.34 19.01 32.14
CA GLY A 814 -19.22 17.89 32.47
C GLY A 814 -20.60 17.93 31.78
N TRP A 815 -20.99 19.06 31.16
CA TRP A 815 -22.28 19.22 30.48
C TRP A 815 -22.51 18.13 29.42
N TRP A 816 -21.58 18.01 28.47
CA TRP A 816 -21.73 17.12 27.33
C TRP A 816 -21.74 15.63 27.72
N PRO A 817 -20.85 15.14 28.61
CA PRO A 817 -20.98 13.82 29.23
C PRO A 817 -22.35 13.55 29.86
N ALA A 818 -22.88 14.49 30.65
CA ALA A 818 -24.17 14.32 31.33
C ALA A 818 -25.36 14.24 30.36
N VAL A 819 -25.34 15.03 29.28
CA VAL A 819 -26.33 14.97 28.19
C VAL A 819 -26.31 13.60 27.52
N LEU A 820 -25.13 13.06 27.19
CA LEU A 820 -25.01 11.73 26.58
C LEU A 820 -25.37 10.60 27.55
N ALA A 821 -25.09 10.74 28.85
CA ALA A 821 -25.58 9.80 29.87
C ALA A 821 -27.11 9.76 29.93
N ARG A 822 -27.79 10.92 29.89
CA ARG A 822 -29.26 11.02 29.80
C ARG A 822 -29.79 10.42 28.48
N HIS A 823 -29.07 10.59 27.36
CA HIS A 823 -29.42 9.98 26.08
C HIS A 823 -29.36 8.46 26.11
N GLN A 824 -28.22 7.92 26.54
CA GLN A 824 -27.97 6.48 26.64
C GLN A 824 -29.02 5.81 27.54
N HIS A 825 -29.30 6.37 28.72
CA HIS A 825 -30.33 5.85 29.62
C HIS A 825 -31.73 5.84 28.99
N THR A 826 -32.10 6.89 28.27
CA THR A 826 -33.40 6.98 27.57
C THR A 826 -33.51 5.93 26.45
N GLN A 827 -32.44 5.72 25.68
CA GLN A 827 -32.36 4.69 24.64
C GLN A 827 -32.38 3.27 25.22
N THR A 828 -31.56 2.97 26.24
CA THR A 828 -31.57 1.67 26.96
C THR A 828 -32.96 1.36 27.50
N GLY A 829 -33.61 2.34 28.15
CA GLY A 829 -34.96 2.19 28.69
C GLY A 829 -36.03 1.94 27.63
N TRP A 830 -35.92 2.57 26.45
CA TRP A 830 -36.80 2.29 25.31
C TRP A 830 -36.54 0.89 24.73
N LEU A 831 -35.28 0.57 24.44
CA LEU A 831 -34.88 -0.67 23.77
C LEU A 831 -35.20 -1.88 24.64
N ARG A 832 -34.96 -1.82 25.96
CA ARG A 832 -35.32 -2.88 26.92
C ARG A 832 -36.82 -3.20 26.92
N ARG A 833 -37.70 -2.21 26.76
CA ARG A 833 -39.15 -2.43 26.61
C ARG A 833 -39.49 -3.07 25.26
N ALA A 834 -38.97 -2.51 24.17
CA ALA A 834 -39.23 -3.04 22.83
C ALA A 834 -38.73 -4.50 22.66
N THR A 835 -37.57 -4.85 23.23
CA THR A 835 -37.08 -6.24 23.28
C THR A 835 -38.04 -7.13 24.08
N ALA A 836 -38.53 -6.69 25.25
CA ALA A 836 -39.47 -7.47 26.06
C ALA A 836 -40.83 -7.66 25.36
N GLU A 837 -41.37 -6.63 24.71
CA GLU A 837 -42.61 -6.68 23.93
C GLU A 837 -42.53 -7.64 22.73
N LEU A 838 -41.37 -7.75 22.10
CA LEU A 838 -41.12 -8.69 21.00
C LEU A 838 -40.78 -10.12 21.49
N THR A 839 -40.28 -10.29 22.71
CA THR A 839 -39.89 -11.59 23.31
C THR A 839 -41.13 -12.38 23.73
N ARG A 840 -41.83 -12.94 22.74
CA ARG A 840 -43.00 -13.81 22.90
C ARG A 840 -42.60 -15.28 22.89
N ALA A 841 -43.44 -16.15 23.46
CA ALA A 841 -43.20 -17.60 23.45
C ALA A 841 -43.02 -18.12 22.01
N GLY A 842 -41.90 -18.81 21.77
CA GLY A 842 -41.53 -19.33 20.45
C GLY A 842 -40.86 -18.33 19.48
N ALA A 843 -40.73 -17.05 19.84
CA ALA A 843 -40.03 -16.07 18.99
C ALA A 843 -38.52 -16.36 18.96
N THR A 844 -37.94 -16.38 17.76
CA THR A 844 -36.50 -16.55 17.58
C THR A 844 -35.72 -15.27 17.94
N PRO A 845 -34.42 -15.37 18.29
CA PRO A 845 -33.57 -14.20 18.49
C PRO A 845 -33.52 -13.27 17.28
N PHE A 846 -33.68 -13.80 16.06
CA PHE A 846 -33.73 -13.00 14.84
C PHE A 846 -35.02 -12.18 14.75
N GLU A 847 -36.19 -12.77 15.02
CA GLU A 847 -37.47 -12.04 15.00
C GLU A 847 -37.55 -10.94 16.07
N VAL A 848 -36.90 -11.16 17.23
CA VAL A 848 -36.80 -10.14 18.30
C VAL A 848 -35.85 -9.01 17.89
N TRP A 849 -34.66 -9.32 17.38
CA TRP A 849 -33.60 -8.32 17.21
C TRP A 849 -33.53 -7.67 15.84
N ASN A 850 -33.90 -8.35 14.75
CA ASN A 850 -33.86 -7.80 13.39
C ASN A 850 -34.61 -6.44 13.25
N PRO A 851 -35.87 -6.27 13.75
CA PRO A 851 -36.55 -4.97 13.72
C PRO A 851 -35.97 -3.93 14.71
N LEU A 852 -35.06 -4.33 15.59
CA LEU A 852 -34.43 -3.46 16.60
C LEU A 852 -32.97 -3.09 16.27
N LEU A 853 -32.35 -3.65 15.22
CA LEU A 853 -30.93 -3.51 14.93
C LEU A 853 -30.47 -2.04 14.87
N ASP A 854 -31.15 -1.17 14.13
CA ASP A 854 -30.76 0.24 14.03
C ASP A 854 -30.88 0.98 15.37
N ARG A 855 -31.79 0.56 16.25
CA ARG A 855 -31.93 1.12 17.61
C ARG A 855 -30.85 0.60 18.57
N ALA A 856 -30.41 -0.65 18.39
CA ALA A 856 -29.21 -1.16 19.05
C ALA A 856 -27.96 -0.39 18.56
N ALA A 857 -27.85 -0.08 17.26
CA ALA A 857 -26.76 0.72 16.73
C ALA A 857 -26.76 2.17 17.24
N GLU A 858 -27.92 2.83 17.29
CA GLU A 858 -28.07 4.17 17.90
C GLU A 858 -27.58 4.18 19.37
N LEU A 859 -27.95 3.17 20.16
CA LEU A 859 -27.52 3.03 21.56
C LEU A 859 -26.01 2.73 21.69
N GLY A 860 -25.48 1.80 20.90
CA GLY A 860 -24.05 1.46 20.90
C GLY A 860 -23.16 2.62 20.43
N ALA A 861 -23.63 3.41 19.46
CA ALA A 861 -22.97 4.64 19.05
C ALA A 861 -23.00 5.71 20.15
N THR A 862 -24.13 5.86 20.84
CA THR A 862 -24.28 6.81 21.96
C THR A 862 -23.37 6.46 23.14
N TYR A 863 -23.24 5.16 23.48
CA TYR A 863 -22.28 4.69 24.47
C TYR A 863 -20.83 5.04 24.09
N ALA A 864 -20.43 4.74 22.84
CA ALA A 864 -19.07 5.01 22.38
C ALA A 864 -18.76 6.53 22.30
N ALA A 865 -19.75 7.35 21.93
CA ALA A 865 -19.64 8.80 21.96
C ALA A 865 -19.57 9.35 23.40
N ARG A 866 -20.30 8.76 24.37
CA ARG A 866 -20.24 9.14 25.79
C ARG A 866 -18.85 8.89 26.36
N LEU A 867 -18.23 7.75 26.04
CA LEU A 867 -16.85 7.45 26.46
C LEU A 867 -15.87 8.55 26.00
N ALA A 868 -15.89 8.90 24.71
CA ALA A 868 -15.04 9.95 24.16
C ALA A 868 -15.37 11.36 24.71
N ALA A 869 -16.64 11.63 25.05
CA ALA A 869 -17.03 12.86 25.73
C ALA A 869 -16.48 12.94 27.17
N GLU A 870 -16.47 11.82 27.90
CA GLU A 870 -15.91 11.72 29.26
C GLU A 870 -14.39 11.82 29.29
N ASP A 871 -13.71 11.49 28.18
CA ASP A 871 -12.27 11.67 28.05
C ASP A 871 -11.83 13.13 27.88
N LEU A 872 -12.71 14.04 27.46
CA LEU A 872 -12.40 15.47 27.39
C LEU A 872 -12.11 16.11 28.77
N PRO A 873 -13.02 16.09 29.77
CA PRO A 873 -12.73 16.62 31.10
C PRO A 873 -11.60 15.84 31.79
N ARG A 874 -11.50 14.52 31.56
CA ARG A 874 -10.43 13.68 32.10
C ARG A 874 -9.05 14.10 31.57
N ALA A 875 -8.95 14.37 30.27
CA ALA A 875 -7.72 14.88 29.65
C ALA A 875 -7.35 16.28 30.14
N LEU A 876 -8.32 17.20 30.27
CA LEU A 876 -8.08 18.54 30.79
C LEU A 876 -7.60 18.51 32.25
N ALA A 877 -8.20 17.68 33.09
CA ALA A 877 -7.79 17.51 34.49
C ALA A 877 -6.42 16.82 34.63
N ALA A 878 -6.00 16.08 33.61
CA ALA A 878 -4.70 15.39 33.56
C ALA A 878 -3.60 16.19 32.87
N LEU A 879 -3.86 17.39 32.35
CA LEU A 879 -2.87 18.27 31.71
C LEU A 879 -2.60 19.51 32.57
N PRO A 880 -1.43 20.17 32.41
CA PRO A 880 -1.22 21.53 32.92
C PRO A 880 -2.29 22.49 32.38
N PRO A 881 -2.85 23.42 33.20
CA PRO A 881 -3.88 24.35 32.75
C PRO A 881 -3.45 25.20 31.56
N ASP A 882 -4.19 25.10 30.46
CA ASP A 882 -3.82 25.70 29.18
C ASP A 882 -5.06 26.14 28.38
N GLU A 883 -5.10 27.41 27.96
CA GLU A 883 -6.26 28.00 27.29
C GLU A 883 -6.53 27.38 25.91
N ALA A 884 -5.48 26.98 25.17
CA ALA A 884 -5.65 26.40 23.84
C ALA A 884 -6.27 24.99 23.92
N THR A 885 -5.82 24.14 24.85
CA THR A 885 -6.44 22.81 25.06
C THR A 885 -7.86 22.92 25.63
N ALA A 886 -8.12 23.88 26.53
CA ALA A 886 -9.47 24.16 27.02
C ALA A 886 -10.42 24.66 25.91
N ALA A 887 -9.95 25.55 25.03
CA ALA A 887 -10.71 26.03 23.87
C ALA A 887 -10.99 24.91 22.85
N LEU A 888 -10.01 24.04 22.57
CA LEU A 888 -10.18 22.85 21.73
C LEU A 888 -11.24 21.90 22.31
N ALA A 889 -11.15 21.55 23.59
CA ALA A 889 -12.10 20.65 24.25
C ALA A 889 -13.52 21.20 24.26
N HIS A 890 -13.70 22.47 24.65
CA HIS A 890 -15.00 23.12 24.70
C HIS A 890 -15.64 23.21 23.30
N LEU A 891 -14.87 23.63 22.27
CA LEU A 891 -15.37 23.68 20.90
C LEU A 891 -15.75 22.28 20.38
N ALA A 892 -14.98 21.24 20.72
CA ALA A 892 -15.30 19.87 20.33
C ALA A 892 -16.60 19.36 20.96
N ALA A 893 -16.83 19.63 22.25
CA ALA A 893 -18.05 19.26 22.96
C ALA A 893 -19.29 19.93 22.35
N LEU A 894 -19.25 21.25 22.13
CA LEU A 894 -20.35 21.98 21.48
C LEU A 894 -20.63 21.48 20.05
N ARG A 895 -19.57 21.19 19.27
CA ARG A 895 -19.70 20.65 17.91
C ARG A 895 -20.23 19.21 17.87
N ALA A 896 -19.97 18.41 18.89
CA ALA A 896 -20.55 17.07 19.03
C ALA A 896 -22.04 17.14 19.38
N ALA A 897 -22.41 18.08 20.26
CA ALA A 897 -23.81 18.35 20.60
C ALA A 897 -24.63 18.86 19.41
N ASP A 898 -24.09 19.79 18.62
CA ASP A 898 -24.71 20.30 17.39
C ASP A 898 -25.02 19.18 16.39
N ARG A 899 -24.05 18.30 16.13
CA ARG A 899 -24.22 17.10 15.27
C ARG A 899 -25.31 16.14 15.77
N LEU A 900 -25.62 16.14 17.07
CA LEU A 900 -26.59 15.23 17.70
C LEU A 900 -27.88 15.92 18.17
N ALA A 901 -28.06 17.22 17.90
CA ALA A 901 -29.24 17.99 18.33
C ALA A 901 -30.56 17.34 17.87
N GLY A 902 -30.63 16.87 16.63
CA GLY A 902 -31.80 16.17 16.08
C GLY A 902 -32.18 14.91 16.89
N PRO A 903 -31.30 13.91 17.04
CA PRO A 903 -31.50 12.76 17.93
C PRO A 903 -31.87 13.12 19.38
N LEU A 904 -31.19 14.11 19.98
CA LEU A 904 -31.43 14.53 21.37
C LEU A 904 -32.85 15.10 21.55
N LEU A 905 -33.32 15.93 20.61
CA LEU A 905 -34.68 16.46 20.58
C LEU A 905 -35.72 15.35 20.29
N ARG A 906 -35.46 14.49 19.30
CA ARG A 906 -36.33 13.36 18.90
C ARG A 906 -36.64 12.42 20.07
N HIS A 907 -35.65 12.16 20.92
CA HIS A 907 -35.80 11.30 22.10
C HIS A 907 -36.20 12.06 23.37
N ARG A 908 -36.45 13.38 23.29
CA ARG A 908 -36.72 14.27 24.44
C ARG A 908 -35.62 14.22 25.51
N THR A 909 -34.39 13.91 25.09
CA THR A 909 -33.19 14.01 25.94
C THR A 909 -32.78 15.46 26.15
N LEU A 910 -33.17 16.36 25.24
CA LEU A 910 -33.21 17.80 25.47
C LEU A 910 -34.56 18.34 24.95
N ALA A 911 -35.06 19.41 25.59
CA ALA A 911 -36.10 20.27 25.06
C ALA A 911 -35.49 21.35 24.13
N PRO A 912 -36.26 21.94 23.20
CA PRO A 912 -35.76 23.00 22.32
C PRO A 912 -35.13 24.19 23.07
N GLY A 913 -35.63 24.51 24.26
CA GLY A 913 -35.07 25.56 25.13
C GLY A 913 -33.71 25.22 25.76
N GLU A 914 -33.39 23.94 25.99
CA GLU A 914 -32.09 23.51 26.53
C GLU A 914 -30.95 23.61 25.49
N LEU A 915 -31.28 23.84 24.21
CA LEU A 915 -30.32 24.13 23.13
C LEU A 915 -30.30 25.61 22.73
N ALA A 916 -31.09 26.46 23.40
CA ALA A 916 -31.16 27.88 23.08
C ALA A 916 -29.80 28.57 23.31
N GLY A 917 -29.23 29.13 22.25
CA GLY A 917 -27.93 29.80 22.30
C GLY A 917 -26.72 28.90 22.02
N LEU A 918 -26.89 27.62 21.65
CA LEU A 918 -25.79 26.76 21.21
C LEU A 918 -24.99 27.38 20.04
N GLU A 919 -25.66 27.98 19.05
CA GLU A 919 -25.02 28.70 17.94
C GLU A 919 -24.14 29.87 18.44
N ASN A 920 -24.63 30.66 19.39
CA ASN A 920 -23.88 31.74 20.01
C ASN A 920 -22.71 31.23 20.88
N ALA A 921 -22.82 30.05 21.47
CA ALA A 921 -21.73 29.40 22.19
C ALA A 921 -20.65 28.88 21.23
N LEU A 922 -21.05 28.26 20.11
CA LEU A 922 -20.15 27.81 19.04
C LEU A 922 -19.33 28.97 18.48
N GLU A 923 -19.94 30.11 18.17
CA GLU A 923 -19.19 31.27 17.67
C GLU A 923 -18.17 31.78 18.69
N ARG A 924 -18.55 31.96 19.96
CA ARG A 924 -17.60 32.32 21.02
C ARG A 924 -16.48 31.30 21.20
N ALA A 925 -16.74 30.02 20.96
CA ALA A 925 -15.73 28.96 21.04
C ALA A 925 -14.77 28.98 19.84
N TYR A 926 -15.24 29.30 18.62
CA TYR A 926 -14.37 29.59 17.48
C TYR A 926 -13.51 30.84 17.73
N ASP A 927 -14.09 31.91 18.27
CA ASP A 927 -13.38 33.15 18.58
C ASP A 927 -12.34 32.98 19.69
N ARG A 928 -12.60 32.12 20.69
CA ARG A 928 -11.61 31.77 21.71
C ARG A 928 -10.46 30.91 21.16
N LEU A 929 -10.72 30.00 20.22
CA LEU A 929 -9.67 29.14 19.67
C LEU A 929 -8.80 29.84 18.62
N LEU A 930 -9.34 30.79 17.86
CA LEU A 930 -8.65 31.43 16.73
C LEU A 930 -7.28 32.09 17.10
N PRO A 931 -7.11 32.80 18.23
CA PRO A 931 -5.82 33.36 18.64
C PRO A 931 -4.73 32.30 18.88
N HIS A 932 -5.10 31.05 19.19
CA HIS A 932 -4.15 29.97 19.46
C HIS A 932 -3.80 29.14 18.20
N LEU A 933 -4.39 29.44 17.04
CA LEU A 933 -4.30 28.61 15.82
C LEU A 933 -2.85 28.26 15.43
N ASP A 934 -1.95 29.24 15.39
CA ASP A 934 -0.55 29.03 15.01
C ASP A 934 0.23 28.17 16.01
N ARG A 935 -0.19 28.13 17.28
CA ARG A 935 0.35 27.21 18.28
C ARG A 935 -0.23 25.81 18.09
N VAL A 936 -1.56 25.68 18.01
CA VAL A 936 -2.22 24.38 17.80
C VAL A 936 -1.72 23.71 16.52
N GLU A 937 -1.43 24.47 15.45
CA GLU A 937 -0.81 23.94 14.25
C GLU A 937 0.57 23.31 14.51
N ARG A 938 1.45 24.00 15.27
CA ARG A 938 2.77 23.46 15.63
C ARG A 938 2.66 22.25 16.54
N ASP A 939 1.83 22.33 17.57
CA ASP A 939 1.65 21.29 18.57
C ASP A 939 1.00 20.01 17.97
N PHE A 940 0.34 20.13 16.81
CA PHE A 940 -0.30 19.00 16.10
C PHE A 940 0.46 18.50 14.86
N ALA A 941 1.43 19.26 14.35
CA ALA A 941 2.15 18.94 13.12
C ALA A 941 3.20 17.84 13.32
N PHE A 942 3.24 16.88 12.39
CA PHE A 942 4.39 16.00 12.21
C PHE A 942 5.48 16.71 11.37
N PRO A 943 6.77 16.30 11.48
CA PRO A 943 7.87 16.91 10.72
C PRO A 943 7.68 16.86 9.19
N ASP A 944 8.02 17.94 8.51
CA ASP A 944 7.78 18.10 7.07
C ASP A 944 8.57 17.08 6.21
N GLU A 945 9.69 16.54 6.72
CA GLU A 945 10.47 15.49 6.06
C GLU A 945 9.74 14.13 5.97
N ILE A 946 8.65 13.94 6.72
CA ILE A 946 7.81 12.74 6.67
C ILE A 946 6.38 13.00 6.20
N VAL A 947 5.97 14.25 5.95
CA VAL A 947 4.59 14.70 5.65
C VAL A 947 4.29 14.90 4.16
#